data_AF-A0A955ANA2-F1
#
_entry.id   AF-A0A955ANA2-F1
#
_cell.length_a   1.000
_cell.length_b   1.000
_cell.length_c   1.000
_cell.angle_alpha   90.00
_cell.angle_beta   90.00
_cell.angle_gamma   90.00
#
_symmetry.space_group_name_H-M   'P 1'
#
loop_
_entity.id
_entity.type
_entity.pdbx_description
1 polymer ?
#
loop_
_entity_poly.entity_id
_entity_poly.type
_entity_poly.pdbx_seq_one_letter_code
_entity_poly.pdbx_strand_id
1 'polypeptide(L)'
;MHVSENKVLGSELFLVCILTFTLFPGIQASAQETSPARSAIDQLLTVAELSSFTATSSDQDVESFLRKLETVWTGSKLITIGQTVEGRPLWALIVEPKKPVEYKPLTALLLGGIHSGECDGKEALLALAREMASGQHSWSEDLQLIWVPNFNADANQRRGTLHRPGQVGPSEGMGLRENAQGLDLNRDFMKVESPEVRSLVNCLNTYDVDVLIDTHTTNGSMHRYALTYDIPHNPGTPVAIDTWLRESLLPNVSERLLDKGVDTFYYGNFDQAHQRWDTYGWEPRYSTEYMGLRGKIGILSESYSYADYKTRFEATKAFVREVLFELTENGSAVRDLLTAASMPPKQLAIQAELALTADQVTAKGFKQADGSLPSGPLALLDKSTLTPQDFSVQLWNKAQGTLEVELPRAYVVPAQYAWAVKRLRLHGIQVHRLSNATNLQVEQYLITEVKVAATDFQFHRMLDLKVELSPPQNVDLRGGCYVILTEQRLAALAAHLLEPQADDSLAGWNFFDPDLTAGGTYPVLRVTDNFPAGKLEQVEEVDPTEQITLERLMHPDKSVEYGGTRKQSPTWLKGKDEYVVTIGRSAVAVDAFTGAARPLNEFSQLRAKLASLEAFSTEQAEAAAVARVFSDDWKFALIPHKRDLYFFDAEANVVRQLTHSPNDDEALAELNPQGSHVAFVRENNLWLVDCQSTEEKQLTVDGSEQLLNGILDWVYQEELYGRGKFKGFWWSPDGRQIAYLQLDQTQVPHYRVSDSTHVADTFEDTRYPKAGDPLPQVKVWIVDVASGQRREVPINSFATDDRLVARVTWSPQGDLWLQVFNRVQNQQHLLRVAPDDLNVTKVLEERSPGWIEVLGVPEFLEQGDFLWLSDLPAGRRHLFRVSASGVSRQLTQGEWDIDSLVGIQTEKQRAFVLGNRAHPTQLQLLAVDLQTGSTHEVSHEPGTHRVTMSKSGKYYLDSFSAFDRPMKTSVHSHDGQRLRIVDAPTSDRYESLDIRPPMLFTIRARDGLELQAELLLPRDYNPQESEKRLPVLFYVYGGPQNPTVSNAFGNGSYWWHQMLCQQGIAVIKCDNRSSRGRGIADTWTIRGDLGRVEMRDLEDAVEWVKSQTWADPSRIAIWGWSYGGYFTSYAMTHSQLFCAGIAGAPVTDWRNYDAIYTERYMDLPQSNEKGYQESSVVSMAGNLTGSLLIIHGEKDDNVHPSNTVQFVNALQNENQQFEMMFYPRNRHGITVPAQKYHMYQMMTNFLMKHLRP
;
A
#
# COMPACT_ATOMS: atom_id res chain seq x y z
N MET A 1 44.37 20.27 51.10
CA MET A 1 45.08 21.19 50.17
C MET A 1 43.97 22.04 49.55
N HIS A 2 43.78 23.26 50.04
CA HIS A 2 44.30 24.51 49.45
C HIS A 2 43.58 24.87 48.13
N VAL A 3 43.05 26.08 47.92
CA VAL A 3 43.03 27.31 48.74
C VAL A 3 41.87 28.19 48.20
N SER A 4 40.93 28.67 49.05
CA SER A 4 40.73 30.08 49.46
C SER A 4 40.28 31.05 48.34
N GLU A 5 39.55 32.15 48.55
CA GLU A 5 38.77 32.73 49.66
C GLU A 5 38.16 34.06 49.16
N ASN A 6 37.11 34.60 49.82
CA ASN A 6 36.83 36.06 49.98
C ASN A 6 36.61 36.94 48.69
N LYS A 7 35.85 38.04 48.57
CA LYS A 7 35.08 39.03 49.37
C LYS A 7 34.75 40.18 48.36
N VAL A 8 33.91 41.21 48.55
CA VAL A 8 32.71 41.52 49.37
C VAL A 8 32.10 42.83 48.80
N LEU A 9 31.08 43.44 49.44
CA LEU A 9 30.34 44.67 49.05
C LEU A 9 29.34 44.47 47.89
N GLY A 10 28.06 44.89 47.98
CA GLY A 10 27.31 45.46 49.11
C GLY A 10 27.27 47.00 49.16
N SER A 11 26.11 47.59 48.83
CA SER A 11 25.64 48.92 49.26
C SER A 11 24.13 49.04 48.90
N GLU A 12 23.19 49.20 49.84
CA GLU A 12 22.76 50.48 50.48
C GLU A 12 21.87 51.34 49.53
N LEU A 13 20.77 52.05 49.93
CA LEU A 13 20.15 52.32 51.23
C LEU A 13 18.72 52.95 51.10
N PHE A 14 17.88 52.90 52.17
CA PHE A 14 16.97 54.00 52.65
C PHE A 14 15.68 54.40 51.86
N LEU A 15 14.57 54.93 52.43
CA LEU A 15 14.14 55.27 53.82
C LEU A 15 12.59 55.52 53.89
N VAL A 16 11.87 55.14 54.99
CA VAL A 16 10.86 55.95 55.79
C VAL A 16 9.60 56.56 55.09
N CYS A 17 8.37 56.65 55.67
CA CYS A 17 7.79 56.22 56.96
C CYS A 17 6.24 56.45 57.07
N ILE A 18 5.59 55.82 58.08
CA ILE A 18 4.50 56.34 58.98
C ILE A 18 3.13 56.74 58.35
N LEU A 19 1.98 56.10 58.69
CA LEU A 19 1.09 56.47 59.83
C LEU A 19 0.01 55.41 60.20
N THR A 20 -0.03 55.04 61.49
CA THR A 20 -1.19 54.72 62.39
C THR A 20 -2.46 53.93 61.98
N PHE A 21 -2.57 52.71 62.54
CA PHE A 21 -3.62 52.19 63.44
C PHE A 21 -5.13 52.52 63.28
N THR A 22 -5.96 51.47 63.25
CA THR A 22 -7.03 51.23 64.26
C THR A 22 -7.43 49.74 64.36
N LEU A 23 -8.13 49.35 65.43
CA LEU A 23 -8.32 47.96 65.90
C LEU A 23 -9.52 47.21 65.28
N PHE A 24 -9.44 45.87 65.17
CA PHE A 24 -10.18 44.86 65.97
C PHE A 24 -9.75 43.43 65.56
N PRO A 25 -9.88 42.37 66.41
CA PRO A 25 -9.20 41.09 66.18
C PRO A 25 -10.11 39.93 65.75
N GLY A 26 -9.51 38.99 65.00
CA GLY A 26 -9.63 37.56 65.31
C GLY A 26 -10.72 36.73 64.63
N ILE A 27 -10.50 36.33 63.38
CA ILE A 27 -10.80 34.96 62.92
C ILE A 27 -9.55 34.44 62.18
N GLN A 28 -8.95 33.36 62.69
CA GLN A 28 -7.87 32.67 61.98
C GLN A 28 -8.45 31.82 60.85
N ALA A 29 -8.38 32.31 59.62
CA ALA A 29 -8.35 31.45 58.45
C ALA A 29 -6.89 31.11 58.15
N SER A 30 -6.55 29.82 58.14
CA SER A 30 -5.25 29.32 57.71
C SER A 30 -5.09 29.50 56.21
N ALA A 31 -4.58 30.65 55.77
CA ALA A 31 -4.12 30.83 54.40
C ALA A 31 -2.87 29.96 54.19
N GLN A 32 -3.01 28.83 53.50
CA GLN A 32 -1.85 28.12 52.95
C GLN A 32 -1.18 29.04 51.92
N GLU A 33 0.11 29.31 52.10
CA GLU A 33 0.93 29.92 51.05
C GLU A 33 0.96 28.99 49.83
N THR A 34 0.24 29.34 48.77
CA THR A 34 0.35 28.66 47.47
C THR A 34 1.73 28.96 46.89
N SER A 35 2.55 27.92 46.71
CA SER A 35 3.86 28.11 46.08
C SER A 35 3.69 28.64 44.64
N PRO A 36 4.65 29.44 44.11
CA PRO A 36 4.56 29.96 42.75
C PRO A 36 4.51 28.86 41.67
N ALA A 37 4.96 27.64 41.98
CA ALA A 37 4.79 26.49 41.11
C ALA A 37 3.31 26.06 40.99
N ARG A 38 2.57 26.00 42.10
CA ARG A 38 1.14 25.61 42.09
C ARG A 38 0.31 26.58 41.25
N SER A 39 0.55 27.88 41.40
CA SER A 39 -0.14 28.92 40.61
C SER A 39 0.16 28.87 39.10
N ALA A 40 1.27 28.25 38.67
CA ALA A 40 1.59 28.08 37.26
C ALA A 40 0.87 26.85 36.65
N ILE A 41 0.72 25.76 37.41
CA ILE A 41 -0.01 24.56 36.96
C ILE A 41 -1.51 24.86 36.83
N ASP A 42 -2.08 25.57 37.80
CA ASP A 42 -3.50 25.95 37.79
C ASP A 42 -3.87 26.90 36.64
N GLN A 43 -2.89 27.50 35.94
CA GLN A 43 -3.08 28.32 34.73
C GLN A 43 -2.97 27.53 33.42
N LEU A 44 -2.62 26.25 33.45
CA LEU A 44 -2.51 25.40 32.25
C LEU A 44 -3.91 24.93 31.79
N LEU A 45 -4.71 25.85 31.27
CA LEU A 45 -6.06 25.56 30.79
C LEU A 45 -6.05 24.82 29.44
N THR A 46 -7.03 23.93 29.25
CA THR A 46 -7.29 23.24 27.97
C THR A 46 -7.85 24.22 26.93
N VAL A 47 -7.86 23.85 25.64
CA VAL A 47 -8.42 24.73 24.59
C VAL A 47 -9.92 24.93 24.78
N ALA A 48 -10.64 23.89 25.21
CA ALA A 48 -12.05 24.02 25.55
C ALA A 48 -12.29 25.00 26.72
N GLU A 49 -11.48 24.97 27.79
CA GLU A 49 -11.59 25.94 28.88
C GLU A 49 -11.22 27.36 28.44
N LEU A 50 -10.12 27.53 27.69
CA LEU A 50 -9.64 28.83 27.20
C LEU A 50 -10.64 29.52 26.27
N SER A 51 -11.31 28.75 25.40
CA SER A 51 -12.27 29.28 24.43
C SER A 51 -13.70 29.41 24.99
N SER A 52 -13.93 29.06 26.27
CA SER A 52 -15.27 28.94 26.85
C SER A 52 -16.17 27.95 26.08
N PHE A 53 -15.59 26.79 25.71
CA PHE A 53 -16.24 25.66 25.05
C PHE A 53 -16.74 25.93 23.62
N THR A 54 -16.10 26.86 22.90
CA THR A 54 -16.32 27.07 21.44
C THR A 54 -15.42 26.21 20.54
N ALA A 55 -14.31 25.68 21.07
CA ALA A 55 -13.22 25.04 20.32
C ALA A 55 -12.69 23.77 21.02
N THR A 56 -11.81 23.04 20.33
CA THR A 56 -11.10 21.86 20.85
C THR A 56 -9.66 21.81 20.33
N SER A 57 -8.74 21.28 21.15
CA SER A 57 -7.31 21.17 20.88
C SER A 57 -7.00 20.48 19.55
N SER A 58 -6.15 21.10 18.73
CA SER A 58 -5.39 20.42 17.68
C SER A 58 -4.37 19.46 18.30
N ASP A 59 -3.75 18.60 17.48
CA ASP A 59 -2.68 17.71 17.94
C ASP A 59 -1.51 18.49 18.58
N GLN A 60 -1.13 19.61 17.98
CA GLN A 60 -0.10 20.51 18.50
C GLN A 60 -0.44 21.12 19.86
N ASP A 61 -1.73 21.41 20.11
CA ASP A 61 -2.20 21.94 21.39
C ASP A 61 -2.11 20.86 22.49
N VAL A 62 -2.45 19.61 22.15
CA VAL A 62 -2.34 18.45 23.06
C VAL A 62 -0.88 18.20 23.43
N GLU A 63 0.02 18.14 22.45
CA GLU A 63 1.46 18.01 22.68
C GLU A 63 1.98 19.14 23.59
N SER A 64 1.66 20.39 23.24
CA SER A 64 2.09 21.58 23.98
C SER A 64 1.59 21.60 25.43
N PHE A 65 0.40 21.04 25.68
CA PHE A 65 -0.15 20.88 27.01
C PHE A 65 0.61 19.80 27.79
N LEU A 66 0.78 18.61 27.19
CA LEU A 66 1.45 17.48 27.85
C LEU A 66 2.92 17.77 28.17
N ARG A 67 3.66 18.44 27.29
CA ARG A 67 5.06 18.86 27.57
C ARG A 67 5.14 19.83 28.74
N LYS A 68 4.23 20.82 28.81
CA LYS A 68 4.18 21.75 29.96
C LYS A 68 3.86 21.00 31.24
N LEU A 69 2.94 20.03 31.18
CA LEU A 69 2.55 19.20 32.31
C LEU A 69 3.70 18.30 32.80
N GLU A 70 4.50 17.73 31.90
CA GLU A 70 5.69 16.93 32.23
C GLU A 70 6.70 17.73 33.06
N THR A 71 6.96 19.00 32.71
CA THR A 71 7.92 19.86 33.44
C THR A 71 7.55 20.15 34.90
N VAL A 72 6.29 19.93 35.28
CA VAL A 72 5.75 20.26 36.60
C VAL A 72 5.27 19.03 37.38
N TRP A 73 4.85 17.96 36.70
CA TRP A 73 4.40 16.73 37.34
C TRP A 73 5.59 15.78 37.57
N THR A 74 6.18 15.87 38.78
CA THR A 74 7.29 15.00 39.19
C THR A 74 6.88 13.52 39.10
N GLY A 75 7.74 12.70 38.47
CA GLY A 75 7.46 11.28 38.23
C GLY A 75 6.68 11.00 36.94
N SER A 76 6.32 12.03 36.16
CA SER A 76 5.78 11.85 34.82
C SER A 76 6.86 11.80 33.74
N LYS A 77 6.52 11.18 32.61
CA LYS A 77 7.35 11.06 31.40
C LYS A 77 6.45 11.07 30.17
N LEU A 78 6.67 12.01 29.27
CA LEU A 78 6.02 12.05 27.96
C LEU A 78 6.73 11.10 27.00
N ILE A 79 5.96 10.25 26.33
CA ILE A 79 6.45 9.36 25.28
C ILE A 79 5.51 9.39 24.07
N THR A 80 5.98 8.77 22.99
CA THR A 80 5.17 8.41 21.84
C THR A 80 4.94 6.90 21.88
N ILE A 81 3.68 6.43 21.89
CA ILE A 81 3.36 4.98 21.87
C ILE A 81 3.38 4.39 20.45
N GLY A 82 3.39 5.25 19.43
CA GLY A 82 3.52 4.92 18.02
C GLY A 82 3.13 6.10 17.13
N GLN A 83 2.84 5.87 15.86
CA GLN A 83 2.47 6.92 14.92
C GLN A 83 1.14 6.60 14.23
N THR A 84 0.42 7.63 13.82
CA THR A 84 -0.76 7.52 12.96
C THR A 84 -0.39 7.17 11.51
N VAL A 85 -1.40 6.92 10.68
CA VAL A 85 -1.28 6.72 9.22
C VAL A 85 -0.50 7.84 8.52
N GLU A 86 -0.82 9.11 8.80
CA GLU A 86 -0.10 10.28 8.24
C GLU A 86 1.24 10.56 8.97
N GLY A 87 1.62 9.73 9.94
CA GLY A 87 2.89 9.79 10.65
C GLY A 87 2.97 10.86 11.75
N ARG A 88 1.84 11.19 12.39
CA ARG A 88 1.80 12.04 13.60
C ARG A 88 2.08 11.20 14.85
N PRO A 89 2.80 11.73 15.87
CA PRO A 89 3.05 11.00 17.11
C PRO A 89 1.76 10.75 17.91
N LEU A 90 1.59 9.52 18.40
CA LEU A 90 0.56 9.18 19.39
C LEU A 90 1.13 9.44 20.79
N TRP A 91 0.86 10.63 21.32
CA TRP A 91 1.36 11.08 22.61
C TRP A 91 0.74 10.32 23.79
N ALA A 92 1.59 9.84 24.70
CA ALA A 92 1.17 9.30 25.98
C ALA A 92 2.00 9.90 27.13
N LEU A 93 1.34 10.42 28.16
CA LEU A 93 2.00 10.83 29.40
C LEU A 93 1.90 9.68 30.40
N ILE A 94 3.03 9.07 30.74
CA ILE A 94 3.13 8.05 31.79
C ILE A 94 3.41 8.77 33.10
N VAL A 95 2.76 8.34 34.18
CA VAL A 95 3.01 8.81 35.54
C VAL A 95 3.31 7.61 36.42
N GLU A 96 4.53 7.55 36.93
CA GLU A 96 4.98 6.49 37.81
C GLU A 96 4.35 6.60 39.21
N PRO A 97 4.26 5.50 39.97
CA PRO A 97 3.80 5.51 41.35
C PRO A 97 4.64 6.47 42.21
N LYS A 98 3.99 7.21 43.13
CA LYS A 98 4.67 8.21 43.97
C LYS A 98 5.75 7.63 44.89
N LYS A 99 5.72 6.33 45.16
CA LYS A 99 6.75 5.60 45.90
C LYS A 99 7.20 4.36 45.13
N PRO A 100 8.49 3.99 45.20
CA PRO A 100 8.93 2.68 44.74
C PRO A 100 8.19 1.56 45.48
N VAL A 101 7.55 0.66 44.73
CA VAL A 101 6.89 -0.54 45.24
C VAL A 101 7.72 -1.78 44.90
N GLU A 102 7.74 -2.79 45.77
CA GLU A 102 8.46 -4.07 45.54
C GLU A 102 7.67 -5.06 44.65
N TYR A 103 6.46 -4.67 44.22
CA TYR A 103 5.55 -5.45 43.38
C TYR A 103 5.17 -4.65 42.13
N LYS A 104 4.60 -5.32 41.12
CA LYS A 104 4.03 -4.64 39.95
C LYS A 104 2.93 -3.65 40.41
N PRO A 105 3.01 -2.36 40.08
CA PRO A 105 1.93 -1.41 40.36
C PRO A 105 0.67 -1.79 39.58
N LEU A 106 -0.48 -1.27 40.01
CA LEU A 106 -1.72 -1.40 39.25
C LEU A 106 -1.71 -0.37 38.12
N THR A 107 -1.64 -0.80 36.86
CA THR A 107 -1.48 0.10 35.71
C THR A 107 -2.81 0.42 35.05
N ALA A 108 -3.21 1.70 35.03
CA ALA A 108 -4.44 2.18 34.38
C ALA A 108 -4.13 3.08 33.16
N LEU A 109 -4.71 2.75 32.01
CA LEU A 109 -4.63 3.56 30.78
C LEU A 109 -5.96 4.32 30.59
N LEU A 110 -5.84 5.61 30.29
CA LEU A 110 -6.94 6.54 30.08
C LEU A 110 -6.93 6.99 28.61
N LEU A 111 -7.91 6.50 27.83
CA LEU A 111 -7.97 6.67 26.39
C LEU A 111 -9.02 7.72 26.00
N GLY A 112 -8.59 8.71 25.22
CA GLY A 112 -9.45 9.76 24.69
C GLY A 112 -9.26 9.96 23.18
N GLY A 113 -10.33 10.40 22.51
CA GLY A 113 -10.28 10.74 21.09
C GLY A 113 -10.02 9.55 20.17
N ILE A 114 -10.50 8.35 20.52
CA ILE A 114 -10.55 7.20 19.59
C ILE A 114 -11.45 7.48 18.39
N HIS A 115 -12.52 8.28 18.61
CA HIS A 115 -13.23 9.01 17.56
C HIS A 115 -13.00 10.52 17.79
N SER A 116 -12.43 11.25 16.83
CA SER A 116 -11.98 12.63 17.08
C SER A 116 -13.09 13.68 17.06
N GLY A 117 -14.30 13.28 16.66
CA GLY A 117 -15.53 14.06 16.88
C GLY A 117 -16.05 14.02 18.32
N GLU A 118 -15.53 13.13 19.17
CA GLU A 118 -15.98 12.88 20.56
C GLU A 118 -15.03 13.59 21.53
N CYS A 119 -14.90 14.91 21.32
CA CYS A 119 -13.77 15.68 21.83
C CYS A 119 -13.79 15.97 23.34
N ASP A 120 -14.92 15.79 24.05
CA ASP A 120 -14.97 16.06 25.50
C ASP A 120 -14.12 15.10 26.32
N GLY A 121 -14.00 13.82 25.92
CA GLY A 121 -13.09 12.87 26.57
C GLY A 121 -11.63 13.34 26.55
N LYS A 122 -11.13 13.75 25.38
CA LYS A 122 -9.79 14.32 25.19
C LYS A 122 -9.52 15.49 26.13
N GLU A 123 -10.38 16.51 26.13
CA GLU A 123 -10.19 17.70 26.97
C GLU A 123 -10.36 17.37 28.46
N ALA A 124 -11.34 16.54 28.83
CA ALA A 124 -11.60 16.13 30.21
C ALA A 124 -10.39 15.40 30.82
N LEU A 125 -9.75 14.52 30.04
CA LEU A 125 -8.53 13.84 30.45
C LEU A 125 -7.36 14.82 30.64
N LEU A 126 -7.14 15.77 29.73
CA LEU A 126 -6.11 16.81 29.88
C LEU A 126 -6.35 17.67 31.15
N ALA A 127 -7.59 18.07 31.40
CA ALA A 127 -7.96 18.82 32.59
C ALA A 127 -7.78 18.02 33.89
N LEU A 128 -8.13 16.73 33.91
CA LEU A 128 -7.91 15.87 35.07
C LEU A 128 -6.42 15.64 35.35
N ALA A 129 -5.61 15.46 34.30
CA ALA A 129 -4.16 15.34 34.38
C ALA A 129 -3.53 16.57 35.07
N ARG A 130 -3.99 17.79 34.71
CA ARG A 130 -3.64 19.03 35.42
C ARG A 130 -4.06 19.02 36.89
N GLU A 131 -5.31 18.70 37.19
CA GLU A 131 -5.83 18.72 38.58
C GLU A 131 -5.07 17.71 39.48
N MET A 132 -4.63 16.59 38.92
CA MET A 132 -3.76 15.62 39.62
C MET A 132 -2.33 16.15 39.80
N ALA A 133 -1.74 16.79 38.78
CA ALA A 133 -0.40 17.37 38.86
C ALA A 133 -0.29 18.54 39.86
N SER A 134 -1.32 19.39 39.97
CA SER A 134 -1.36 20.49 40.96
C SER A 134 -1.66 20.04 42.39
N GLY A 135 -1.81 18.73 42.60
CA GLY A 135 -2.08 18.13 43.90
C GLY A 135 -3.46 18.50 44.46
N GLN A 136 -4.43 18.84 43.61
CA GLN A 136 -5.82 19.06 44.05
C GLN A 136 -6.49 17.74 44.46
N HIS A 137 -6.08 16.62 43.87
CA HIS A 137 -6.61 15.28 44.16
C HIS A 137 -5.51 14.35 44.69
N SER A 138 -5.81 13.65 45.79
CA SER A 138 -4.97 12.56 46.31
C SER A 138 -5.33 11.24 45.62
N TRP A 139 -4.42 10.73 44.81
CA TRP A 139 -4.46 9.39 44.23
C TRP A 139 -3.35 8.51 44.83
N SER A 140 -3.51 7.19 44.70
CA SER A 140 -2.65 6.17 45.32
C SER A 140 -1.16 6.39 45.09
N GLU A 141 -0.33 5.95 46.04
CA GLU A 141 1.11 5.90 45.86
C GLU A 141 1.57 4.68 45.05
N ASP A 142 0.64 3.76 44.72
CA ASP A 142 0.86 2.43 44.11
C ASP A 142 0.33 2.26 42.67
N LEU A 143 -0.40 3.25 42.12
CA LEU A 143 -0.89 3.17 40.73
C LEU A 143 0.18 3.66 39.75
N GLN A 144 0.17 3.13 38.53
CA GLN A 144 0.83 3.72 37.38
C GLN A 144 -0.26 4.20 36.41
N LEU A 145 -0.18 5.44 35.93
CA LEU A 145 -1.18 6.03 35.04
C LEU A 145 -0.60 6.28 33.65
N ILE A 146 -1.34 5.98 32.60
CA ILE A 146 -0.96 6.22 31.21
C ILE A 146 -2.07 7.03 30.53
N TRP A 147 -1.79 8.30 30.22
CA TRP A 147 -2.75 9.21 29.59
C TRP A 147 -2.56 9.23 28.08
N VAL A 148 -3.55 8.79 27.30
CA VAL A 148 -3.56 8.82 25.82
C VAL A 148 -4.76 9.67 25.34
N PRO A 149 -4.69 11.01 25.43
CA PRO A 149 -5.87 11.86 25.28
C PRO A 149 -6.30 12.11 23.83
N ASN A 150 -5.44 11.92 22.83
CA ASN A 150 -5.71 12.21 21.42
C ASN A 150 -5.32 11.02 20.52
N PHE A 151 -6.06 9.93 20.59
CA PHE A 151 -5.68 8.67 19.95
C PHE A 151 -5.83 8.66 18.42
N ASN A 152 -6.83 9.34 17.86
CA ASN A 152 -7.01 9.46 16.39
C ASN A 152 -6.58 10.88 15.92
N ALA A 153 -5.28 11.16 16.05
CA ALA A 153 -4.71 12.49 15.83
C ALA A 153 -4.91 13.03 14.38
N ASP A 154 -4.91 12.16 13.38
CA ASP A 154 -5.14 12.55 11.97
C ASP A 154 -6.56 13.08 11.76
N ALA A 155 -7.56 12.35 12.26
CA ALA A 155 -8.95 12.77 12.20
C ALA A 155 -9.23 14.00 13.08
N ASN A 156 -8.45 14.20 14.15
CA ASN A 156 -8.54 15.39 15.00
C ASN A 156 -8.10 16.66 14.26
N GLN A 157 -7.11 16.56 13.36
CA GLN A 157 -6.66 17.68 12.54
C GLN A 157 -7.68 18.05 11.44
N ARG A 158 -8.47 17.09 10.97
CA ARG A 158 -9.55 17.28 9.99
C ARG A 158 -10.80 17.85 10.69
N ARG A 159 -10.80 19.14 11.00
CA ARG A 159 -11.91 19.83 11.70
C ARG A 159 -13.04 20.27 10.77
N GLY A 160 -14.29 20.10 11.24
CA GLY A 160 -15.48 20.58 10.56
C GLY A 160 -16.71 20.57 11.48
N THR A 161 -17.66 21.47 11.23
CA THR A 161 -18.93 21.57 11.99
C THR A 161 -19.94 20.49 11.60
N LEU A 162 -19.77 19.87 10.42
CA LEU A 162 -20.64 18.81 9.89
C LEU A 162 -20.09 17.39 10.14
N HIS A 163 -18.93 17.24 10.79
CA HIS A 163 -18.30 15.92 11.01
C HIS A 163 -19.04 15.05 12.03
N ARG A 164 -19.89 15.65 12.87
CA ARG A 164 -20.79 14.90 13.76
C ARG A 164 -22.20 15.52 13.80
N PRO A 165 -23.03 15.30 12.77
CA PRO A 165 -24.39 15.83 12.73
C PRO A 165 -25.20 15.28 13.91
N GLY A 166 -25.84 16.17 14.66
CA GLY A 166 -26.62 15.79 15.84
C GLY A 166 -25.85 15.84 17.17
N GLN A 167 -24.62 16.33 17.22
CA GLN A 167 -23.94 16.68 18.48
C GLN A 167 -23.97 18.19 18.74
N VAL A 168 -24.23 18.58 20.00
CA VAL A 168 -23.99 19.94 20.51
C VAL A 168 -22.49 20.11 20.77
N GLY A 169 -21.72 20.18 19.68
CA GLY A 169 -20.26 20.28 19.69
C GLY A 169 -19.73 21.72 19.76
N PRO A 170 -18.39 21.89 19.80
CA PRO A 170 -17.75 23.19 19.66
C PRO A 170 -18.14 23.88 18.33
N SER A 171 -18.45 25.18 18.38
CA SER A 171 -18.86 25.97 17.21
C SER A 171 -17.78 26.10 16.13
N GLU A 172 -16.51 25.93 16.50
CA GLU A 172 -15.36 25.95 15.58
C GLU A 172 -15.11 24.59 14.89
N GLY A 173 -15.93 23.58 15.20
CA GLY A 173 -15.87 22.25 14.59
C GLY A 173 -15.02 21.24 15.34
N MET A 174 -15.13 19.98 14.92
CA MET A 174 -14.54 18.81 15.58
C MET A 174 -14.02 17.79 14.55
N GLY A 175 -13.29 16.78 15.01
CA GLY A 175 -12.68 15.78 14.12
C GLY A 175 -13.66 14.79 13.50
N LEU A 176 -13.15 13.93 12.62
CA LEU A 176 -13.88 12.80 12.04
C LEU A 176 -13.93 11.59 13.00
N ARG A 177 -14.77 10.60 12.69
CA ARG A 177 -14.88 9.35 13.46
C ARG A 177 -13.77 8.36 13.07
N GLU A 178 -13.63 8.13 11.78
CA GLU A 178 -12.67 7.21 11.18
C GLU A 178 -11.25 7.80 11.15
N ASN A 179 -10.21 6.97 11.13
CA ASN A 179 -8.83 7.42 10.93
C ASN A 179 -8.56 7.83 9.47
N ALA A 180 -7.33 8.22 9.13
CA ALA A 180 -6.99 8.65 7.76
C ALA A 180 -7.14 7.54 6.69
N GLN A 181 -7.17 6.25 7.06
CA GLN A 181 -7.48 5.12 6.18
C GLN A 181 -8.99 4.83 6.04
N GLY A 182 -9.86 5.53 6.77
CA GLY A 182 -11.30 5.25 6.80
C GLY A 182 -11.70 4.10 7.73
N LEU A 183 -10.83 3.68 8.65
CA LEU A 183 -11.15 2.67 9.67
C LEU A 183 -11.76 3.30 10.93
N ASP A 184 -12.79 2.67 11.48
CA ASP A 184 -13.27 2.91 12.85
C ASP A 184 -12.33 2.18 13.83
N LEU A 185 -11.53 2.94 14.58
CA LEU A 185 -10.52 2.38 15.49
C LEU A 185 -11.15 1.52 16.60
N ASN A 186 -12.38 1.82 17.02
CA ASN A 186 -13.12 1.00 17.99
C ASN A 186 -13.83 -0.21 17.33
N ARG A 187 -13.39 -0.63 16.14
CA ARG A 187 -13.74 -1.89 15.49
C ARG A 187 -12.50 -2.71 15.09
N ASP A 188 -11.31 -2.29 15.52
CA ASP A 188 -10.04 -2.81 15.03
C ASP A 188 -9.28 -3.67 16.06
N PHE A 189 -9.75 -3.79 17.32
CA PHE A 189 -9.00 -4.44 18.40
C PHE A 189 -8.69 -5.93 18.19
N MET A 190 -9.48 -6.65 17.38
CA MET A 190 -9.24 -8.08 17.04
C MET A 190 -8.41 -8.29 15.77
N LYS A 191 -8.48 -7.35 14.82
CA LYS A 191 -7.80 -7.45 13.52
C LYS A 191 -6.51 -6.62 13.43
N VAL A 192 -6.33 -5.66 14.33
CA VAL A 192 -5.14 -4.80 14.55
C VAL A 192 -4.52 -4.33 13.23
N GLU A 193 -5.35 -3.76 12.35
CA GLU A 193 -4.93 -3.36 11.02
C GLU A 193 -4.36 -1.94 10.98
N SER A 194 -4.93 -1.04 11.77
CA SER A 194 -4.52 0.37 11.87
C SER A 194 -3.18 0.53 12.61
N PRO A 195 -2.31 1.47 12.19
CA PRO A 195 -1.12 1.85 12.97
C PRO A 195 -1.46 2.27 14.40
N GLU A 196 -2.59 2.96 14.58
CA GLU A 196 -3.05 3.45 15.87
C GLU A 196 -3.35 2.30 16.84
N VAL A 197 -4.21 1.34 16.48
CA VAL A 197 -4.58 0.23 17.40
C VAL A 197 -3.45 -0.77 17.58
N ARG A 198 -2.55 -0.96 16.59
CA ARG A 198 -1.28 -1.68 16.83
C ARG A 198 -0.44 -1.01 17.92
N SER A 199 -0.33 0.32 17.89
CA SER A 199 0.44 1.11 18.86
C SER A 199 -0.19 1.03 20.26
N LEU A 200 -1.52 1.13 20.36
CA LEU A 200 -2.24 0.96 21.62
C LEU A 200 -2.10 -0.47 22.16
N VAL A 201 -2.31 -1.51 21.35
CA VAL A 201 -2.15 -2.89 21.80
C VAL A 201 -0.71 -3.19 22.21
N ASN A 202 0.29 -2.63 21.52
CA ASN A 202 1.68 -2.69 21.95
C ASN A 202 1.90 -2.00 23.30
N CYS A 203 1.27 -0.85 23.56
CA CYS A 203 1.29 -0.20 24.87
C CYS A 203 0.62 -1.08 25.95
N LEU A 204 -0.55 -1.67 25.67
CA LEU A 204 -1.23 -2.63 26.58
C LEU A 204 -0.34 -3.83 26.93
N ASN A 205 0.45 -4.33 25.98
CA ASN A 205 1.42 -5.41 26.19
C ASN A 205 2.64 -4.94 27.01
N THR A 206 3.27 -3.84 26.59
CA THR A 206 4.52 -3.31 27.16
C THR A 206 4.39 -2.95 28.63
N TYR A 207 3.25 -2.37 29.03
CA TYR A 207 2.99 -1.95 30.41
C TYR A 207 2.09 -2.95 31.18
N ASP A 208 1.76 -4.11 30.58
CA ASP A 208 0.76 -5.08 31.06
C ASP A 208 -0.48 -4.40 31.66
N VAL A 209 -1.09 -3.48 30.92
CA VAL A 209 -2.16 -2.59 31.44
C VAL A 209 -3.28 -3.39 32.09
N ASP A 210 -3.65 -3.01 33.31
CA ASP A 210 -4.61 -3.72 34.16
C ASP A 210 -6.05 -3.20 34.00
N VAL A 211 -6.17 -1.89 33.80
CA VAL A 211 -7.43 -1.17 33.61
C VAL A 211 -7.34 -0.30 32.36
N LEU A 212 -8.32 -0.39 31.46
CA LEU A 212 -8.53 0.58 30.38
C LEU A 212 -9.82 1.36 30.67
N ILE A 213 -9.73 2.69 30.69
CA ILE A 213 -10.90 3.57 30.68
C ILE A 213 -10.94 4.27 29.33
N ASP A 214 -11.98 3.99 28.55
CA ASP A 214 -12.17 4.55 27.21
C ASP A 214 -13.31 5.57 27.21
N THR A 215 -13.04 6.79 26.75
CA THR A 215 -14.01 7.91 26.78
C THR A 215 -14.62 8.16 25.41
N HIS A 216 -15.96 8.06 25.34
CA HIS A 216 -16.77 8.24 24.14
C HIS A 216 -17.85 9.30 24.36
N THR A 217 -18.47 9.71 23.25
CA THR A 217 -19.75 10.43 23.29
C THR A 217 -20.74 9.74 22.36
N THR A 218 -21.94 9.40 22.80
CA THR A 218 -22.95 8.72 21.98
C THR A 218 -24.05 9.66 21.52
N ASN A 219 -24.71 9.33 20.40
CA ASN A 219 -25.96 10.00 20.01
C ASN A 219 -27.14 9.47 20.84
N GLY A 220 -27.16 8.15 21.06
CA GLY A 220 -28.07 7.45 21.97
C GLY A 220 -29.57 7.74 21.85
N SER A 221 -30.28 7.49 22.96
CA SER A 221 -31.68 7.87 23.19
C SER A 221 -31.77 9.04 24.18
N MET A 222 -32.86 9.84 24.15
CA MET A 222 -32.96 11.05 24.99
C MET A 222 -33.36 10.72 26.43
N HIS A 223 -32.44 10.94 27.38
CA HIS A 223 -32.67 10.66 28.80
C HIS A 223 -31.95 11.65 29.75
N ARG A 224 -32.18 11.51 31.06
CA ARG A 224 -31.80 12.52 32.07
C ARG A 224 -30.37 12.38 32.61
N TYR A 225 -29.71 11.26 32.39
CA TYR A 225 -28.29 11.07 32.73
C TYR A 225 -27.39 11.99 31.90
N ALA A 226 -26.41 12.61 32.54
CA ALA A 226 -25.38 13.42 31.86
C ALA A 226 -24.24 12.55 31.29
N LEU A 227 -24.01 11.40 31.93
CA LEU A 227 -23.05 10.37 31.56
C LEU A 227 -23.64 9.00 31.95
N THR A 228 -23.39 8.00 31.12
CA THR A 228 -23.53 6.58 31.47
C THR A 228 -22.17 5.90 31.36
N TYR A 229 -22.09 4.67 31.85
CA TYR A 229 -20.87 3.87 31.79
C TYR A 229 -21.16 2.45 31.34
N ASP A 230 -20.13 1.73 30.91
CA ASP A 230 -20.24 0.29 30.73
C ASP A 230 -18.96 -0.46 31.05
N ILE A 231 -19.06 -1.79 31.02
CA ILE A 231 -18.03 -2.78 31.36
C ILE A 231 -18.19 -3.96 30.40
N PRO A 232 -17.25 -4.93 30.35
CA PRO A 232 -17.33 -6.05 29.42
C PRO A 232 -18.63 -6.85 29.58
N HIS A 233 -19.26 -7.20 28.46
CA HIS A 233 -20.41 -8.10 28.37
C HIS A 233 -20.01 -9.50 27.91
N ASN A 234 -18.90 -9.61 27.19
CA ASN A 234 -18.40 -10.85 26.60
C ASN A 234 -18.26 -11.96 27.65
N PRO A 235 -18.92 -13.12 27.51
CA PRO A 235 -18.87 -14.20 28.52
C PRO A 235 -17.50 -14.88 28.66
N GLY A 236 -16.54 -14.60 27.78
CA GLY A 236 -15.13 -14.95 27.94
C GLY A 236 -14.41 -14.10 29.01
N THR A 237 -15.02 -13.02 29.49
CA THR A 237 -14.52 -12.23 30.63
C THR A 237 -14.56 -13.07 31.91
N PRO A 238 -13.47 -13.15 32.69
CA PRO A 238 -13.45 -13.91 33.93
C PRO A 238 -14.55 -13.47 34.91
N VAL A 239 -15.38 -14.43 35.35
CA VAL A 239 -16.58 -14.17 36.18
C VAL A 239 -16.29 -13.32 37.41
N ALA A 240 -15.15 -13.52 38.08
CA ALA A 240 -14.77 -12.73 39.25
C ALA A 240 -14.59 -11.23 38.93
N ILE A 241 -14.11 -10.90 37.71
CA ILE A 241 -13.97 -9.51 37.26
C ILE A 241 -15.36 -8.93 36.97
N ASP A 242 -16.20 -9.63 36.21
CA ASP A 242 -17.58 -9.21 35.91
C ASP A 242 -18.39 -8.94 37.19
N THR A 243 -18.34 -9.86 38.17
CA THR A 243 -18.99 -9.70 39.48
C THR A 243 -18.48 -8.47 40.23
N TRP A 244 -17.16 -8.29 40.36
CA TRP A 244 -16.61 -7.13 41.09
C TRP A 244 -16.94 -5.80 40.42
N LEU A 245 -16.95 -5.74 39.09
CA LEU A 245 -17.33 -4.55 38.34
C LEU A 245 -18.81 -4.18 38.57
N ARG A 246 -19.70 -5.17 38.53
CA ARG A 246 -21.16 -4.98 38.67
C ARG A 246 -21.63 -4.74 40.10
N GLU A 247 -21.02 -5.42 41.08
CA GLU A 247 -21.47 -5.43 42.48
C GLU A 247 -20.64 -4.53 43.40
N SER A 248 -19.52 -3.95 42.94
CA SER A 248 -18.67 -3.08 43.76
C SER A 248 -18.21 -1.82 43.04
N LEU A 249 -17.39 -1.92 41.97
CA LEU A 249 -16.77 -0.73 41.35
C LEU A 249 -17.80 0.30 40.89
N LEU A 250 -18.71 -0.10 40.00
CA LEU A 250 -19.65 0.84 39.39
C LEU A 250 -20.73 1.35 40.37
N PRO A 251 -21.32 0.52 41.27
CA PRO A 251 -22.19 1.03 42.32
C PRO A 251 -21.53 2.09 43.20
N ASN A 252 -20.31 1.86 43.67
CA ASN A 252 -19.58 2.81 44.52
C ASN A 252 -19.26 4.12 43.77
N VAL A 253 -18.86 4.02 42.51
CA VAL A 253 -18.62 5.19 41.64
C VAL A 253 -19.92 5.97 41.37
N SER A 254 -21.04 5.30 41.12
CA SER A 254 -22.35 5.93 40.97
C SER A 254 -22.79 6.68 42.22
N GLU A 255 -22.60 6.12 43.42
CA GLU A 255 -22.94 6.77 44.69
C GLU A 255 -22.10 8.04 44.90
N ARG A 256 -20.77 7.96 44.73
CA ARG A 256 -19.85 9.12 44.82
C ARG A 256 -20.19 10.24 43.83
N LEU A 257 -20.69 9.91 42.65
CA LEU A 257 -21.10 10.88 41.62
C LEU A 257 -22.47 11.49 41.93
N LEU A 258 -23.43 10.70 42.42
CA LEU A 258 -24.75 11.17 42.82
C LEU A 258 -24.67 12.19 43.97
N ASP A 259 -23.80 11.95 44.95
CA ASP A 259 -23.48 12.91 46.03
C ASP A 259 -22.92 14.25 45.50
N LYS A 260 -22.32 14.24 44.31
CA LYS A 260 -21.79 15.41 43.59
C LYS A 260 -22.78 15.97 42.57
N GLY A 261 -24.02 15.47 42.54
CA GLY A 261 -25.10 15.88 41.65
C GLY A 261 -25.03 15.31 40.23
N VAL A 262 -24.14 14.34 39.96
CA VAL A 262 -23.98 13.67 38.67
C VAL A 262 -24.64 12.30 38.72
N ASP A 263 -25.88 12.24 38.24
CA ASP A 263 -26.68 11.02 38.14
C ASP A 263 -26.22 10.17 36.96
N THR A 264 -25.93 8.89 37.21
CA THR A 264 -25.32 7.95 36.24
C THR A 264 -26.11 6.64 36.17
N PHE A 265 -25.92 5.90 35.08
CA PHE A 265 -26.53 4.59 34.86
C PHE A 265 -25.67 3.75 33.91
N TYR A 266 -25.99 2.47 33.76
CA TYR A 266 -25.39 1.65 32.71
C TYR A 266 -25.77 2.20 31.32
N TYR A 267 -24.80 2.16 30.41
CA TYR A 267 -24.98 2.58 29.04
C TYR A 267 -26.06 1.75 28.36
N GLY A 268 -26.76 2.40 27.45
CA GLY A 268 -27.78 1.80 26.62
C GLY A 268 -28.80 2.81 26.16
N ASN A 269 -29.84 2.29 25.53
CA ASN A 269 -30.84 3.06 24.81
C ASN A 269 -32.23 2.50 25.05
N PHE A 270 -33.21 3.39 25.16
CA PHE A 270 -34.61 2.98 25.08
C PHE A 270 -34.92 2.38 23.70
N ASP A 271 -35.67 1.28 23.70
CA ASP A 271 -36.39 0.82 22.52
C ASP A 271 -37.53 1.80 22.15
N GLN A 272 -38.18 1.57 21.00
CA GLN A 272 -39.24 2.48 20.50
C GLN A 272 -40.43 2.62 21.47
N ALA A 273 -40.70 1.63 22.33
CA ALA A 273 -41.79 1.69 23.31
C ALA A 273 -41.37 2.22 24.70
N HIS A 274 -40.06 2.46 24.93
CA HIS A 274 -39.49 2.72 26.26
C HIS A 274 -39.88 1.64 27.29
N GLN A 275 -39.85 0.37 26.87
CA GLN A 275 -40.07 -0.83 27.68
C GLN A 275 -38.79 -1.63 27.90
N ARG A 276 -37.74 -1.39 27.11
CA ARG A 276 -36.46 -2.10 27.13
C ARG A 276 -35.30 -1.11 27.04
N TRP A 277 -34.20 -1.42 27.72
CA TRP A 277 -32.96 -0.66 27.72
C TRP A 277 -31.80 -1.57 27.27
N ASP A 278 -31.30 -1.30 26.07
CA ASP A 278 -30.30 -2.11 25.36
C ASP A 278 -28.95 -1.40 25.27
N THR A 279 -27.87 -2.07 25.67
CA THR A 279 -26.49 -1.61 25.42
C THR A 279 -25.98 -2.05 24.03
N TYR A 280 -24.69 -1.83 23.76
CA TYR A 280 -23.98 -2.29 22.56
C TYR A 280 -23.71 -3.82 22.60
N GLY A 281 -23.03 -4.33 21.59
CA GLY A 281 -22.75 -5.76 21.45
C GLY A 281 -21.53 -6.24 22.23
N TRP A 282 -21.44 -7.56 22.40
CA TRP A 282 -20.42 -8.27 23.18
C TRP A 282 -19.15 -8.63 22.37
N GLU A 283 -19.06 -8.20 21.11
CA GLU A 283 -18.01 -8.67 20.21
C GLU A 283 -16.65 -8.05 20.58
N PRO A 284 -15.56 -8.85 20.64
CA PRO A 284 -14.28 -8.38 21.19
C PRO A 284 -13.52 -7.35 20.33
N ARG A 285 -14.08 -6.89 19.20
CA ARG A 285 -13.60 -5.71 18.45
C ARG A 285 -13.67 -4.39 19.22
N TYR A 286 -14.49 -4.30 20.27
CA TYR A 286 -14.60 -3.12 21.13
C TYR A 286 -13.51 -3.11 22.20
N SER A 287 -12.99 -1.93 22.54
CA SER A 287 -11.88 -1.74 23.50
C SER A 287 -12.14 -2.36 24.88
N THR A 288 -13.36 -2.25 25.40
CA THR A 288 -13.82 -2.81 26.68
C THR A 288 -13.89 -4.33 26.65
N GLU A 289 -14.62 -4.89 25.68
CA GLU A 289 -14.76 -6.34 25.47
C GLU A 289 -13.40 -7.03 25.28
N TYR A 290 -12.52 -6.41 24.50
CA TYR A 290 -11.14 -6.85 24.28
C TYR A 290 -10.35 -6.95 25.59
N MET A 291 -10.53 -6.00 26.51
CA MET A 291 -9.87 -6.05 27.82
C MET A 291 -10.45 -7.14 28.73
N GLY A 292 -11.78 -7.31 28.73
CA GLY A 292 -12.43 -8.43 29.43
C GLY A 292 -11.87 -9.79 28.99
N LEU A 293 -11.77 -9.99 27.67
CA LEU A 293 -11.24 -11.22 27.05
C LEU A 293 -9.74 -11.47 27.35
N ARG A 294 -8.99 -10.45 27.75
CA ARG A 294 -7.58 -10.54 28.19
C ARG A 294 -7.43 -10.84 29.69
N GLY A 295 -8.53 -11.01 30.41
CA GLY A 295 -8.55 -11.12 31.87
C GLY A 295 -8.12 -9.82 32.55
N LYS A 296 -8.59 -8.69 32.01
CA LYS A 296 -8.33 -7.32 32.47
C LYS A 296 -9.64 -6.55 32.65
N ILE A 297 -9.56 -5.35 33.22
CA ILE A 297 -10.72 -4.47 33.40
C ILE A 297 -10.83 -3.51 32.21
N GLY A 298 -11.97 -3.49 31.54
CA GLY A 298 -12.39 -2.45 30.60
C GLY A 298 -13.51 -1.61 31.21
N ILE A 299 -13.50 -0.29 31.00
CA ILE A 299 -14.53 0.63 31.46
C ILE A 299 -14.83 1.62 30.33
N LEU A 300 -16.08 1.69 29.91
CA LEU A 300 -16.59 2.70 28.99
C LEU A 300 -17.10 3.90 29.80
N SER A 301 -16.69 5.10 29.42
CA SER A 301 -17.24 6.37 29.88
C SER A 301 -17.98 7.02 28.71
N GLU A 302 -19.31 7.10 28.77
CA GLU A 302 -20.15 7.50 27.64
C GLU A 302 -20.96 8.77 27.96
N SER A 303 -20.57 9.90 27.36
CA SER A 303 -21.32 11.16 27.46
C SER A 303 -22.34 11.25 26.31
N TYR A 304 -23.35 12.13 26.41
CA TYR A 304 -24.45 12.17 25.42
C TYR A 304 -24.47 13.43 24.57
N SER A 305 -24.49 13.27 23.25
CA SER A 305 -24.29 14.33 22.26
C SER A 305 -25.31 15.48 22.32
N TYR A 306 -26.48 15.25 22.91
CA TYR A 306 -27.50 16.27 23.16
C TYR A 306 -27.20 17.16 24.38
N ALA A 307 -26.32 16.77 25.30
CA ALA A 307 -25.83 17.63 26.37
C ALA A 307 -24.83 18.64 25.79
N ASP A 308 -24.76 19.86 26.34
CA ASP A 308 -23.78 20.83 25.89
C ASP A 308 -22.35 20.37 26.18
N TYR A 309 -21.40 20.90 25.42
CA TYR A 309 -20.02 20.46 25.45
C TYR A 309 -19.36 20.58 26.83
N LYS A 310 -19.70 21.61 27.61
CA LYS A 310 -19.19 21.79 28.97
C LYS A 310 -19.75 20.75 29.93
N THR A 311 -21.06 20.48 29.87
CA THR A 311 -21.71 19.45 30.70
C THR A 311 -21.08 18.07 30.46
N ARG A 312 -20.81 17.70 29.19
CA ARG A 312 -20.14 16.43 28.88
C ARG A 312 -18.72 16.36 29.42
N PHE A 313 -17.92 17.41 29.21
CA PHE A 313 -16.56 17.54 29.74
C PHE A 313 -16.50 17.36 31.27
N GLU A 314 -17.34 18.08 32.03
CA GLU A 314 -17.32 17.97 33.50
C GLU A 314 -17.81 16.60 34.00
N ALA A 315 -18.82 16.00 33.34
CA ALA A 315 -19.32 14.68 33.69
C ALA A 315 -18.26 13.59 33.46
N THR A 316 -17.63 13.56 32.27
CA THR A 316 -16.55 12.63 31.92
C THR A 316 -15.36 12.80 32.87
N LYS A 317 -14.92 14.05 33.12
CA LYS A 317 -13.83 14.34 34.06
C LYS A 317 -14.13 13.84 35.47
N ALA A 318 -15.36 14.05 35.95
CA ALA A 318 -15.78 13.56 37.26
C ALA A 318 -15.80 12.03 37.33
N PHE A 319 -16.40 11.36 36.34
CA PHE A 319 -16.48 9.90 36.31
C PHE A 319 -15.10 9.23 36.34
N VAL A 320 -14.19 9.63 35.44
CA VAL A 320 -12.82 9.07 35.39
C VAL A 320 -12.10 9.27 36.72
N ARG A 321 -12.26 10.43 37.37
CA ARG A 321 -11.67 10.69 38.69
C ARG A 321 -12.20 9.74 39.78
N GLU A 322 -13.51 9.54 39.88
CA GLU A 322 -14.08 8.68 40.92
C GLU A 322 -13.70 7.21 40.70
N VAL A 323 -13.60 6.74 39.45
CA VAL A 323 -13.05 5.40 39.13
C VAL A 323 -11.60 5.26 39.62
N LEU A 324 -10.75 6.27 39.38
CA LEU A 324 -9.36 6.27 39.87
C LEU A 324 -9.25 6.33 41.40
N PHE A 325 -10.23 6.91 42.09
CA PHE A 325 -10.33 6.86 43.55
C PHE A 325 -10.76 5.48 44.06
N GLU A 326 -11.77 4.85 43.46
CA GLU A 326 -12.19 3.50 43.84
C GLU A 326 -11.06 2.47 43.60
N LEU A 327 -10.31 2.59 42.50
CA LEU A 327 -9.10 1.80 42.23
C LEU A 327 -7.96 2.11 43.20
N THR A 328 -7.83 3.36 43.65
CA THR A 328 -6.85 3.77 44.67
C THR A 328 -7.14 3.11 46.01
N GLU A 329 -8.40 3.08 46.43
CA GLU A 329 -8.83 2.55 47.74
C GLU A 329 -8.81 1.01 47.77
N ASN A 330 -9.05 0.33 46.64
CA ASN A 330 -9.13 -1.13 46.55
C ASN A 330 -7.90 -1.79 45.88
N GLY A 331 -6.81 -1.07 45.66
CA GLY A 331 -5.72 -1.49 44.77
C GLY A 331 -5.08 -2.86 45.05
N SER A 332 -5.04 -3.32 46.31
CA SER A 332 -4.59 -4.67 46.66
C SER A 332 -5.58 -5.75 46.23
N ALA A 333 -6.86 -5.58 46.55
CA ALA A 333 -7.92 -6.51 46.18
C ALA A 333 -8.06 -6.65 44.65
N VAL A 334 -7.87 -5.55 43.90
CA VAL A 334 -7.85 -5.57 42.43
C VAL A 334 -6.66 -6.36 41.89
N ARG A 335 -5.46 -6.25 42.50
CA ARG A 335 -4.30 -7.07 42.11
C ARG A 335 -4.51 -8.56 42.38
N ASP A 336 -5.10 -8.91 43.52
CA ASP A 336 -5.43 -10.31 43.85
C ASP A 336 -6.48 -10.88 42.88
N LEU A 337 -7.51 -10.11 42.56
CA LEU A 337 -8.54 -10.42 41.57
C LEU A 337 -7.94 -10.70 40.18
N LEU A 338 -7.10 -9.80 39.67
CA LEU A 338 -6.45 -9.93 38.35
C LEU A 338 -5.44 -11.09 38.32
N THR A 339 -4.83 -11.42 39.46
CA THR A 339 -3.92 -12.58 39.59
C THR A 339 -4.72 -13.89 39.55
N ALA A 340 -5.85 -13.97 40.24
CA ALA A 340 -6.75 -15.13 40.19
C ALA A 340 -7.38 -15.32 38.80
N ALA A 341 -7.62 -14.23 38.07
CA ALA A 341 -8.15 -14.21 36.70
C ALA A 341 -7.08 -14.36 35.59
N SER A 342 -5.84 -14.67 35.94
CA SER A 342 -4.70 -14.65 35.00
C SER A 342 -4.65 -15.79 33.98
N MET A 343 -5.47 -16.83 34.14
CA MET A 343 -5.57 -17.97 33.22
C MET A 343 -7.03 -18.20 32.84
N PRO A 344 -7.34 -18.52 31.56
CA PRO A 344 -8.72 -18.70 31.13
C PRO A 344 -9.32 -20.02 31.62
N PRO A 345 -10.67 -20.11 31.68
CA PRO A 345 -11.36 -21.36 31.97
C PRO A 345 -11.12 -22.41 30.87
N LYS A 346 -11.28 -23.69 31.21
CA LYS A 346 -11.15 -24.81 30.24
C LYS A 346 -12.24 -24.80 29.18
N GLN A 347 -13.47 -24.46 29.57
CA GLN A 347 -14.58 -24.19 28.66
C GLN A 347 -14.67 -22.68 28.46
N LEU A 348 -14.75 -22.25 27.20
CA LEU A 348 -14.79 -20.85 26.82
C LEU A 348 -15.96 -20.63 25.87
N ALA A 349 -16.84 -19.67 26.21
CA ALA A 349 -17.81 -19.14 25.28
C ALA A 349 -17.11 -18.41 24.14
N ILE A 350 -17.44 -18.76 22.90
CA ILE A 350 -16.87 -18.17 21.68
C ILE A 350 -17.93 -17.49 20.81
N GLN A 351 -19.20 -17.81 21.00
CA GLN A 351 -20.32 -16.98 20.55
C GLN A 351 -21.20 -16.63 21.75
N ALA A 352 -21.83 -15.48 21.70
CA ALA A 352 -22.80 -15.05 22.71
C ALA A 352 -24.02 -14.34 22.10
N GLU A 353 -24.95 -13.92 22.94
CA GLU A 353 -26.03 -12.98 22.61
C GLU A 353 -26.38 -12.12 23.83
N LEU A 354 -26.88 -10.89 23.63
CA LEU A 354 -27.40 -10.08 24.73
C LEU A 354 -28.58 -10.79 25.43
N ALA A 355 -28.53 -10.84 26.75
CA ALA A 355 -29.52 -11.49 27.61
C ALA A 355 -30.21 -10.50 28.56
N LEU A 356 -31.41 -10.87 29.00
CA LEU A 356 -32.16 -10.12 30.01
C LEU A 356 -31.41 -10.17 31.35
N THR A 357 -30.93 -9.03 31.80
CA THR A 357 -30.21 -8.88 33.08
C THR A 357 -31.17 -8.63 34.25
N ALA A 358 -32.24 -7.87 34.03
CA ALA A 358 -33.27 -7.63 35.04
C ALA A 358 -34.63 -7.30 34.40
N ASP A 359 -35.71 -7.90 34.93
CA ASP A 359 -37.08 -7.71 34.41
C ASP A 359 -37.61 -6.28 34.53
N GLN A 360 -37.24 -5.57 35.60
CA GLN A 360 -37.69 -4.20 35.88
C GLN A 360 -36.59 -3.38 36.57
N VAL A 361 -36.08 -2.37 35.86
CA VAL A 361 -35.26 -1.29 36.41
C VAL A 361 -35.87 0.07 36.07
N THR A 362 -35.52 1.11 36.80
CA THR A 362 -36.02 2.48 36.56
C THR A 362 -35.02 3.28 35.74
N ALA A 363 -35.32 3.50 34.46
CA ALA A 363 -34.54 4.37 33.57
C ALA A 363 -35.18 5.77 33.47
N LYS A 364 -34.37 6.82 33.66
CA LYS A 364 -34.82 8.21 33.76
C LYS A 364 -34.91 8.88 32.39
N GLY A 365 -36.10 8.93 31.79
CA GLY A 365 -36.33 9.50 30.46
C GLY A 365 -37.08 10.84 30.44
N PHE A 366 -37.64 11.14 29.26
CA PHE A 366 -38.49 12.30 29.00
C PHE A 366 -39.75 11.92 28.21
N LYS A 367 -40.77 12.79 28.26
CA LYS A 367 -41.93 12.81 27.37
C LYS A 367 -42.14 14.19 26.77
N GLN A 368 -42.74 14.26 25.59
CA GLN A 368 -43.21 15.52 25.01
C GLN A 368 -44.42 16.07 25.79
N ALA A 369 -44.73 17.36 25.62
CA ALA A 369 -45.84 18.02 26.32
C ALA A 369 -47.24 17.42 26.00
N ASP A 370 -47.39 16.68 24.89
CA ASP A 370 -48.60 15.93 24.53
C ASP A 370 -48.66 14.51 25.14
N GLY A 371 -47.63 14.11 25.90
CA GLY A 371 -47.50 12.80 26.54
C GLY A 371 -46.87 11.71 25.67
N SER A 372 -46.52 12.02 24.42
CA SER A 372 -45.81 11.13 23.50
C SER A 372 -44.32 10.96 23.86
N LEU A 373 -43.68 9.95 23.29
CA LEU A 373 -42.25 9.71 23.44
C LEU A 373 -41.46 10.67 22.50
N PRO A 374 -40.26 11.12 22.89
CA PRO A 374 -39.42 11.92 22.00
C PRO A 374 -39.00 11.13 20.76
N SER A 375 -39.20 11.68 19.56
CA SER A 375 -38.85 11.01 18.30
C SER A 375 -38.29 12.01 17.28
N GLY A 376 -37.27 11.59 16.52
CA GLY A 376 -36.55 12.44 15.55
C GLY A 376 -35.10 12.72 15.96
N PRO A 377 -34.36 13.56 15.21
CA PRO A 377 -32.95 13.86 15.51
C PRO A 377 -32.81 14.59 16.85
N LEU A 378 -32.15 13.95 17.82
CA LEU A 378 -32.18 14.38 19.22
C LEU A 378 -31.65 15.80 19.49
N ALA A 379 -30.68 16.27 18.71
CA ALA A 379 -30.17 17.64 18.79
C ALA A 379 -31.16 18.74 18.35
N LEU A 380 -32.22 18.37 17.63
CA LEU A 380 -33.26 19.30 17.17
C LEU A 380 -34.47 19.35 18.12
N LEU A 381 -34.49 18.51 19.16
CA LEU A 381 -35.54 18.52 20.17
C LEU A 381 -35.32 19.67 21.16
N ASP A 382 -36.29 20.59 21.22
CA ASP A 382 -36.31 21.64 22.24
C ASP A 382 -36.58 21.02 23.62
N LYS A 383 -35.52 20.83 24.40
CA LYS A 383 -35.60 20.28 25.76
C LYS A 383 -36.52 21.07 26.69
N SER A 384 -36.79 22.35 26.43
CA SER A 384 -37.73 23.14 27.25
C SER A 384 -39.19 22.69 27.10
N THR A 385 -39.50 21.95 26.02
CA THR A 385 -40.81 21.34 25.77
C THR A 385 -40.94 19.91 26.33
N LEU A 386 -39.86 19.35 26.87
CA LEU A 386 -39.82 17.99 27.41
C LEU A 386 -40.11 17.97 28.91
N THR A 387 -40.90 16.98 29.33
CA THR A 387 -41.25 16.71 30.73
C THR A 387 -40.48 15.50 31.25
N PRO A 388 -39.82 15.56 32.43
CA PRO A 388 -39.17 14.41 33.05
C PRO A 388 -40.15 13.26 33.33
N GLN A 389 -39.80 12.03 32.96
CA GLN A 389 -40.59 10.83 33.24
C GLN A 389 -39.66 9.64 33.49
N ASP A 390 -39.95 8.87 34.54
CA ASP A 390 -39.25 7.62 34.82
C ASP A 390 -39.98 6.44 34.19
N PHE A 391 -39.24 5.55 33.56
CA PHE A 391 -39.75 4.39 32.84
C PHE A 391 -39.27 3.12 33.53
N SER A 392 -40.20 2.19 33.77
CA SER A 392 -39.84 0.83 34.20
C SER A 392 -39.54 0.02 32.94
N VAL A 393 -38.30 -0.45 32.81
CA VAL A 393 -37.79 -1.13 31.62
C VAL A 393 -37.11 -2.45 31.97
N GLN A 394 -37.11 -3.37 31.01
CA GLN A 394 -36.21 -4.52 31.01
C GLN A 394 -34.77 -4.07 30.73
N LEU A 395 -33.81 -4.51 31.53
CA LEU A 395 -32.38 -4.21 31.34
C LEU A 395 -31.69 -5.34 30.58
N TRP A 396 -31.02 -5.00 29.48
CA TRP A 396 -30.22 -5.93 28.67
C TRP A 396 -28.80 -5.39 28.52
N ASN A 397 -27.97 -5.62 29.55
CA ASN A 397 -26.57 -5.14 29.64
C ASN A 397 -25.57 -6.23 30.06
N LYS A 398 -25.85 -7.47 29.69
CA LYS A 398 -24.98 -8.64 29.85
C LYS A 398 -25.26 -9.63 28.73
N ALA A 399 -24.23 -10.31 28.22
CA ALA A 399 -24.41 -11.37 27.25
C ALA A 399 -24.37 -12.76 27.91
N GLN A 400 -24.96 -13.75 27.24
CA GLN A 400 -24.90 -15.16 27.60
C GLN A 400 -24.23 -15.95 26.48
N GLY A 401 -23.42 -16.96 26.82
CA GLY A 401 -22.77 -17.81 25.84
C GLY A 401 -23.79 -18.66 25.08
N THR A 402 -23.70 -18.65 23.74
CA THR A 402 -24.55 -19.43 22.82
C THR A 402 -23.79 -20.60 22.20
N LEU A 403 -22.46 -20.51 22.11
CA LEU A 403 -21.56 -21.58 21.72
C LEU A 403 -20.32 -21.58 22.61
N GLU A 404 -19.98 -22.74 23.18
CA GLU A 404 -18.78 -22.96 23.99
C GLU A 404 -17.87 -24.01 23.35
N VAL A 405 -16.56 -23.88 23.58
CA VAL A 405 -15.55 -24.89 23.22
C VAL A 405 -14.69 -25.25 24.43
N GLU A 406 -14.25 -26.51 24.49
CA GLU A 406 -13.12 -26.87 25.37
C GLU A 406 -11.81 -26.48 24.68
N LEU A 407 -10.93 -25.78 25.41
CA LEU A 407 -9.62 -25.36 24.91
C LEU A 407 -8.72 -26.59 24.66
N PRO A 408 -8.14 -26.74 23.45
CA PRO A 408 -7.22 -27.84 23.15
C PRO A 408 -5.90 -27.67 23.91
N ARG A 409 -4.95 -28.62 23.82
CA ARG A 409 -3.61 -28.44 24.37
C ARG A 409 -2.83 -27.36 23.60
N ALA A 410 -3.05 -27.27 22.29
CA ALA A 410 -2.55 -26.20 21.44
C ALA A 410 -3.41 -26.04 20.18
N TYR A 411 -3.32 -24.86 19.55
CA TYR A 411 -3.68 -24.68 18.15
C TYR A 411 -2.44 -24.81 17.28
N VAL A 412 -2.59 -25.36 16.07
CA VAL A 412 -1.52 -25.43 15.06
C VAL A 412 -1.99 -24.77 13.77
N VAL A 413 -1.24 -23.75 13.35
CA VAL A 413 -1.50 -22.99 12.11
C VAL A 413 -0.45 -23.37 11.07
N PRO A 414 -0.84 -23.86 9.88
CA PRO A 414 0.09 -24.16 8.79
C PRO A 414 0.94 -22.94 8.40
N ALA A 415 2.22 -23.19 8.08
CA ALA A 415 3.19 -22.13 7.79
C ALA A 415 2.80 -21.18 6.64
N GLN A 416 1.86 -21.59 5.77
CA GLN A 416 1.32 -20.74 4.70
C GLN A 416 0.50 -19.56 5.20
N TYR A 417 -0.15 -19.63 6.38
CA TYR A 417 -0.97 -18.57 6.98
C TYR A 417 -0.18 -17.69 7.98
N ALA A 418 1.10 -17.42 7.69
CA ALA A 418 1.97 -16.65 8.59
C ALA A 418 1.39 -15.26 8.94
N TRP A 419 0.63 -14.65 8.03
CA TRP A 419 -0.07 -13.37 8.25
C TRP A 419 -1.12 -13.45 9.36
N ALA A 420 -1.89 -14.54 9.46
CA ALA A 420 -2.88 -14.75 10.51
C ALA A 420 -2.18 -14.94 11.87
N VAL A 421 -1.07 -15.68 11.88
CA VAL A 421 -0.22 -15.86 13.06
C VAL A 421 0.40 -14.54 13.52
N LYS A 422 0.74 -13.62 12.61
CA LYS A 422 1.20 -12.28 12.99
C LYS A 422 0.15 -11.53 13.82
N ARG A 423 -1.13 -11.58 13.45
CA ARG A 423 -2.20 -10.93 14.21
C ARG A 423 -2.19 -11.40 15.67
N LEU A 424 -2.12 -12.72 15.90
CA LEU A 424 -1.94 -13.29 17.24
C LEU A 424 -0.78 -12.65 18.01
N ARG A 425 0.40 -12.57 17.37
CA ARG A 425 1.62 -12.01 17.98
C ARG A 425 1.51 -10.53 18.31
N LEU A 426 0.82 -9.73 17.48
CA LEU A 426 0.56 -8.31 17.77
C LEU A 426 -0.24 -8.13 19.08
N HIS A 427 -1.15 -9.06 19.41
CA HIS A 427 -1.83 -9.06 20.71
C HIS A 427 -0.96 -9.52 21.89
N GLY A 428 0.29 -9.93 21.67
CA GLY A 428 1.19 -10.50 22.67
C GLY A 428 1.03 -12.00 22.90
N ILE A 429 0.27 -12.72 22.05
CA ILE A 429 0.08 -14.18 22.17
C ILE A 429 1.40 -14.88 21.86
N GLN A 430 1.81 -15.79 22.75
CA GLN A 430 3.03 -16.58 22.59
C GLN A 430 2.85 -17.64 21.50
N VAL A 431 3.74 -17.61 20.51
CA VAL A 431 3.76 -18.53 19.38
C VAL A 431 5.09 -19.26 19.32
N HIS A 432 5.03 -20.56 19.08
CA HIS A 432 6.17 -21.44 18.87
C HIS A 432 6.17 -21.94 17.42
N ARG A 433 7.29 -22.50 16.97
CA ARG A 433 7.46 -23.15 15.68
C ARG A 433 7.85 -24.60 15.89
N LEU A 434 7.24 -25.50 15.12
CA LEU A 434 7.57 -26.91 15.14
C LEU A 434 8.86 -27.15 14.33
N SER A 435 9.97 -27.52 14.99
CA SER A 435 11.28 -27.59 14.33
C SER A 435 11.38 -28.68 13.25
N ASN A 436 10.67 -29.80 13.45
CA ASN A 436 10.73 -31.00 12.62
C ASN A 436 9.35 -31.66 12.54
N ALA A 437 9.11 -32.42 11.47
CA ALA A 437 7.85 -33.16 11.33
C ALA A 437 7.60 -34.08 12.55
N THR A 438 6.36 -34.08 13.04
CA THR A 438 5.95 -34.75 14.29
C THR A 438 4.51 -35.25 14.16
N ASN A 439 4.28 -36.53 14.49
CA ASN A 439 2.96 -37.14 14.54
C ASN A 439 2.29 -36.83 15.87
N LEU A 440 1.05 -36.31 15.87
CA LEU A 440 0.25 -36.01 17.06
C LEU A 440 -1.24 -36.31 16.82
N GLN A 441 -1.98 -36.58 17.88
CA GLN A 441 -3.45 -36.53 17.89
C GLN A 441 -3.93 -35.08 17.70
N VAL A 442 -4.74 -34.89 16.65
CA VAL A 442 -5.39 -33.62 16.36
C VAL A 442 -6.88 -33.83 16.05
N GLU A 443 -7.67 -32.84 16.42
CA GLU A 443 -9.02 -32.62 15.93
C GLU A 443 -8.98 -31.53 14.85
N GLN A 444 -9.88 -31.62 13.87
CA GLN A 444 -10.01 -30.64 12.80
C GLN A 444 -11.48 -30.38 12.50
N TYR A 445 -11.83 -29.12 12.23
CA TYR A 445 -13.18 -28.75 11.83
C TYR A 445 -13.42 -29.03 10.33
N LEU A 446 -14.52 -29.73 10.03
CA LEU A 446 -15.11 -29.81 8.70
C LEU A 446 -16.11 -28.67 8.54
N ILE A 447 -15.99 -27.88 7.48
CA ILE A 447 -16.87 -26.74 7.21
C ILE A 447 -18.14 -27.27 6.52
N THR A 448 -19.30 -27.11 7.15
CA THR A 448 -20.59 -27.56 6.61
C THR A 448 -21.31 -26.43 5.86
N GLU A 449 -21.13 -25.17 6.26
CA GLU A 449 -21.69 -23.98 5.61
C GLU A 449 -20.68 -22.82 5.65
N VAL A 450 -20.63 -22.05 4.55
CA VAL A 450 -19.93 -20.76 4.47
C VAL A 450 -20.95 -19.70 4.04
N LYS A 451 -21.26 -18.76 4.93
CA LYS A 451 -22.18 -17.66 4.66
C LYS A 451 -21.40 -16.35 4.63
N VAL A 452 -21.49 -15.65 3.49
CA VAL A 452 -20.73 -14.43 3.21
C VAL A 452 -21.62 -13.20 3.41
N ALA A 453 -21.14 -12.17 4.10
CA ALA A 453 -21.86 -10.92 4.26
C ALA A 453 -22.08 -10.22 2.89
N ALA A 454 -23.27 -9.64 2.71
CA ALA A 454 -23.66 -8.99 1.44
C ALA A 454 -22.91 -7.67 1.19
N THR A 455 -22.57 -6.97 2.26
CA THR A 455 -21.87 -5.67 2.29
C THR A 455 -20.59 -5.79 3.09
N ASP A 456 -19.59 -5.03 2.70
CA ASP A 456 -18.32 -4.99 3.41
C ASP A 456 -18.45 -4.19 4.72
N PHE A 457 -17.74 -4.62 5.76
CA PHE A 457 -17.65 -3.98 7.06
C PHE A 457 -16.17 -3.77 7.41
N GLN A 458 -15.76 -2.53 7.64
CA GLN A 458 -14.34 -2.17 7.90
C GLN A 458 -13.36 -2.74 6.84
N PHE A 459 -13.75 -2.70 5.56
CA PHE A 459 -13.05 -3.27 4.39
C PHE A 459 -12.92 -4.80 4.35
N HIS A 460 -13.62 -5.53 5.23
CA HIS A 460 -13.74 -6.99 5.26
C HIS A 460 -15.13 -7.45 4.87
N ARG A 461 -15.27 -8.72 4.49
CA ARG A 461 -16.53 -9.29 4.02
C ARG A 461 -16.91 -10.47 4.89
N MET A 462 -17.42 -10.12 6.08
CA MET A 462 -17.54 -11.02 7.21
C MET A 462 -18.10 -12.39 6.84
N LEU A 463 -17.45 -13.44 7.34
CA LEU A 463 -17.90 -14.82 7.19
C LEU A 463 -18.61 -15.31 8.46
N ASP A 464 -19.75 -15.99 8.27
CA ASP A 464 -20.37 -16.86 9.26
C ASP A 464 -20.18 -18.31 8.79
N LEU A 465 -19.44 -19.08 9.59
CA LEU A 465 -19.15 -20.49 9.33
C LEU A 465 -20.01 -21.40 10.20
N LYS A 466 -20.48 -22.52 9.64
CA LYS A 466 -20.92 -23.67 10.42
C LYS A 466 -19.93 -24.80 10.21
N VAL A 467 -19.56 -25.48 11.29
CA VAL A 467 -18.56 -26.54 11.27
C VAL A 467 -18.97 -27.73 12.13
N GLU A 468 -18.38 -28.89 11.85
CA GLU A 468 -18.42 -30.10 12.68
C GLU A 468 -17.00 -30.49 13.07
N LEU A 469 -16.76 -30.81 14.36
CA LEU A 469 -15.45 -31.22 14.84
C LEU A 469 -15.23 -32.71 14.57
N SER A 470 -14.13 -33.07 13.91
CA SER A 470 -13.73 -34.46 13.72
C SER A 470 -13.28 -35.13 15.02
N PRO A 471 -13.44 -36.46 15.16
CA PRO A 471 -12.80 -37.20 16.25
C PRO A 471 -11.26 -37.06 16.18
N PRO A 472 -10.55 -37.15 17.31
CA PRO A 472 -9.09 -37.14 17.35
C PRO A 472 -8.47 -38.18 16.40
N GLN A 473 -7.49 -37.74 15.61
CA GLN A 473 -6.77 -38.56 14.63
C GLN A 473 -5.28 -38.23 14.61
N ASN A 474 -4.43 -39.23 14.30
CA ASN A 474 -3.00 -39.02 14.15
C ASN A 474 -2.70 -38.29 12.83
N VAL A 475 -2.05 -37.13 12.91
CA VAL A 475 -1.60 -36.36 11.73
C VAL A 475 -0.11 -36.05 11.83
N ASP A 476 0.61 -36.30 10.73
CA ASP A 476 2.02 -35.87 10.57
C ASP A 476 2.09 -34.36 10.31
N LEU A 477 2.20 -33.58 11.38
CA LEU A 477 2.43 -32.14 11.29
C LEU A 477 3.79 -31.88 10.67
N ARG A 478 3.85 -31.01 9.65
CA ARG A 478 5.11 -30.65 8.98
C ARG A 478 5.95 -29.73 9.84
N GLY A 479 7.28 -29.86 9.73
CA GLY A 479 8.21 -28.87 10.27
C GLY A 479 7.93 -27.49 9.68
N GLY A 480 8.07 -26.46 10.51
CA GLY A 480 7.83 -25.06 10.16
C GLY A 480 6.44 -24.52 10.50
N CYS A 481 5.46 -25.37 10.85
CA CYS A 481 4.14 -24.94 11.34
C CYS A 481 4.24 -24.15 12.66
N TYR A 482 3.28 -23.25 12.87
CA TYR A 482 3.17 -22.45 14.08
C TYR A 482 2.30 -23.15 15.12
N VAL A 483 2.68 -23.05 16.40
CA VAL A 483 2.05 -23.74 17.52
C VAL A 483 1.73 -22.73 18.62
N ILE A 484 0.45 -22.65 19.02
CA ILE A 484 -0.05 -21.74 20.04
C ILE A 484 -0.55 -22.58 21.20
N LEU A 485 0.26 -22.69 22.26
CA LEU A 485 -0.10 -23.40 23.48
C LEU A 485 -1.24 -22.66 24.19
N THR A 486 -2.21 -23.38 24.75
CA THR A 486 -3.31 -22.77 25.54
C THR A 486 -2.94 -22.55 27.01
N GLU A 487 -1.79 -23.05 27.45
CA GLU A 487 -1.22 -22.79 28.78
C GLU A 487 -0.52 -21.40 28.81
N GLN A 488 -1.28 -20.35 28.52
CA GLN A 488 -0.82 -18.94 28.59
C GLN A 488 -1.98 -17.99 28.93
N ARG A 489 -1.65 -16.81 29.49
CA ARG A 489 -2.62 -15.77 29.89
C ARG A 489 -3.62 -15.41 28.78
N LEU A 490 -3.14 -15.25 27.56
CA LEU A 490 -3.93 -14.77 26.42
C LEU A 490 -4.64 -15.90 25.65
N ALA A 491 -4.75 -17.11 26.21
CA ALA A 491 -5.34 -18.23 25.48
C ALA A 491 -6.84 -18.07 25.18
N ALA A 492 -7.62 -17.29 25.94
CA ALA A 492 -9.00 -16.96 25.59
C ALA A 492 -9.10 -16.06 24.34
N LEU A 493 -8.22 -15.06 24.24
CA LEU A 493 -8.09 -14.20 23.06
C LEU A 493 -7.57 -15.01 21.86
N ALA A 494 -6.58 -15.89 22.07
CA ALA A 494 -6.07 -16.77 21.03
C ALA A 494 -7.15 -17.72 20.48
N ALA A 495 -8.00 -18.26 21.35
CA ALA A 495 -9.15 -19.08 20.96
C ALA A 495 -10.18 -18.28 20.16
N HIS A 496 -10.57 -17.07 20.59
CA HIS A 496 -11.47 -16.22 19.79
C HIS A 496 -10.89 -15.89 18.41
N LEU A 497 -9.58 -15.67 18.29
CA LEU A 497 -8.94 -15.41 17.00
C LEU A 497 -8.81 -16.67 16.12
N LEU A 498 -8.79 -17.88 16.68
CA LEU A 498 -8.48 -19.13 15.96
C LEU A 498 -9.63 -20.12 15.83
N GLU A 499 -10.71 -19.99 16.59
CA GLU A 499 -11.90 -20.83 16.46
C GLU A 499 -12.76 -20.33 15.29
N PRO A 500 -13.15 -21.19 14.32
CA PRO A 500 -13.78 -20.75 13.06
C PRO A 500 -15.16 -20.11 13.23
N GLN A 501 -15.82 -20.35 14.36
CA GLN A 501 -17.14 -19.81 14.66
C GLN A 501 -17.09 -18.66 15.68
N ALA A 502 -15.94 -18.30 16.23
CA ALA A 502 -15.90 -17.29 17.28
C ALA A 502 -16.27 -15.89 16.76
N ASP A 503 -16.93 -15.11 17.61
CA ASP A 503 -17.22 -13.71 17.36
C ASP A 503 -15.90 -12.94 17.15
N ASP A 504 -15.79 -12.22 16.04
CA ASP A 504 -14.57 -11.56 15.56
C ASP A 504 -13.35 -12.48 15.33
N SER A 505 -13.57 -13.74 14.98
CA SER A 505 -12.50 -14.68 14.64
C SER A 505 -11.69 -14.29 13.41
N LEU A 506 -10.47 -14.87 13.33
CA LEU A 506 -9.59 -14.88 12.16
C LEU A 506 -10.35 -15.22 10.86
N ALA A 507 -11.23 -16.22 10.96
CA ALA A 507 -12.09 -16.68 9.86
C ALA A 507 -13.21 -15.70 9.55
N GLY A 508 -13.89 -15.19 10.58
CA GLY A 508 -14.92 -14.17 10.44
C GLY A 508 -14.43 -12.92 9.72
N TRP A 509 -13.19 -12.49 9.97
CA TRP A 509 -12.51 -11.38 9.28
C TRP A 509 -11.75 -11.79 8.00
N ASN A 510 -12.09 -12.91 7.35
CA ASN A 510 -11.55 -13.33 6.04
C ASN A 510 -10.02 -13.57 5.97
N PHE A 511 -9.30 -13.68 7.10
CA PHE A 511 -7.83 -13.90 7.07
C PHE A 511 -7.43 -15.31 6.58
N PHE A 512 -8.38 -16.21 6.36
CA PHE A 512 -8.13 -17.55 5.80
C PHE A 512 -8.69 -17.73 4.38
N ASP A 513 -9.20 -16.66 3.76
CA ASP A 513 -9.63 -16.69 2.35
C ASP A 513 -8.41 -16.90 1.43
N PRO A 514 -8.52 -17.73 0.37
CA PRO A 514 -9.73 -18.33 -0.19
C PRO A 514 -10.08 -19.73 0.31
N ASP A 515 -9.31 -20.29 1.25
CA ASP A 515 -9.27 -21.75 1.48
C ASP A 515 -10.51 -22.28 2.23
N LEU A 516 -11.37 -21.38 2.72
CA LEU A 516 -12.62 -21.69 3.40
C LEU A 516 -13.74 -22.01 2.39
N THR A 517 -14.11 -23.29 2.29
CA THR A 517 -15.16 -23.79 1.39
C THR A 517 -16.07 -24.79 2.10
N ALA A 518 -17.36 -24.78 1.77
CA ALA A 518 -18.30 -25.77 2.30
C ALA A 518 -17.96 -27.18 1.77
N GLY A 519 -17.89 -28.16 2.67
CA GLY A 519 -17.33 -29.49 2.43
C GLY A 519 -15.80 -29.57 2.57
N GLY A 520 -15.11 -28.44 2.75
CA GLY A 520 -13.67 -28.36 3.01
C GLY A 520 -13.34 -28.42 4.51
N THR A 521 -12.05 -28.51 4.84
CA THR A 521 -11.58 -28.50 6.24
C THR A 521 -11.03 -27.13 6.63
N TYR A 522 -11.29 -26.69 7.85
CA TYR A 522 -10.67 -25.48 8.41
C TYR A 522 -9.14 -25.67 8.57
N PRO A 523 -8.30 -24.67 8.22
CA PRO A 523 -6.85 -24.81 8.21
C PRO A 523 -6.19 -24.87 9.60
N VAL A 524 -6.83 -24.37 10.67
CA VAL A 524 -6.27 -24.44 12.03
C VAL A 524 -6.63 -25.77 12.67
N LEU A 525 -5.62 -26.47 13.18
CA LEU A 525 -5.76 -27.76 13.84
C LEU A 525 -5.79 -27.59 15.36
N ARG A 526 -6.57 -28.43 16.05
CA ARG A 526 -6.65 -28.49 17.52
C ARG A 526 -5.87 -29.70 18.00
N VAL A 527 -4.77 -29.51 18.73
CA VAL A 527 -3.92 -30.60 19.24
C VAL A 527 -4.38 -31.01 20.63
N THR A 528 -4.59 -32.30 20.86
CA THR A 528 -4.96 -32.86 22.17
C THR A 528 -3.77 -33.49 22.91
N ASP A 529 -2.74 -33.91 22.17
CA ASP A 529 -1.51 -34.49 22.72
C ASP A 529 -0.51 -33.45 23.29
N ASN A 530 0.44 -33.95 24.08
CA ASN A 530 1.62 -33.18 24.47
C ASN A 530 2.72 -33.24 23.38
N PHE A 531 3.36 -32.10 23.11
CA PHE A 531 4.50 -32.03 22.20
C PHE A 531 5.74 -32.73 22.79
N PRO A 532 6.52 -33.47 21.99
CA PRO A 532 7.78 -34.04 22.46
C PRO A 532 8.79 -32.94 22.82
N ALA A 533 9.60 -33.19 23.85
CA ALA A 533 10.61 -32.24 24.33
C ALA A 533 11.59 -31.81 23.21
N GLY A 534 11.91 -30.52 23.14
CA GLY A 534 12.82 -29.95 22.13
C GLY A 534 12.27 -29.84 20.71
N LYS A 535 10.96 -30.08 20.49
CA LYS A 535 10.31 -29.90 19.17
C LYS A 535 9.75 -28.50 18.92
N LEU A 536 9.53 -27.73 19.98
CA LEU A 536 9.03 -26.35 19.91
C LEU A 536 10.19 -25.38 20.09
N GLU A 537 10.44 -24.57 19.07
CA GLU A 537 11.28 -23.38 19.14
C GLU A 537 10.36 -22.18 19.38
N GLN A 538 10.66 -21.30 20.34
CA GLN A 538 9.88 -20.07 20.48
C GLN A 538 10.10 -19.21 19.23
N VAL A 539 9.03 -18.67 18.64
CA VAL A 539 9.19 -17.68 17.56
C VAL A 539 9.65 -16.39 18.21
N GLU A 540 10.96 -16.15 18.21
CA GLU A 540 11.56 -14.89 18.64
C GLU A 540 10.81 -13.72 18.01
N GLU A 541 10.58 -12.66 18.78
CA GLU A 541 10.10 -11.39 18.24
C GLU A 541 10.95 -11.04 17.02
N VAL A 542 10.30 -10.60 15.94
CA VAL A 542 11.09 -9.95 14.88
C VAL A 542 11.62 -8.71 15.56
N ASP A 543 12.91 -8.73 15.87
CA ASP A 543 13.60 -7.67 16.59
C ASP A 543 13.16 -6.33 15.99
N PRO A 544 12.44 -5.47 16.73
CA PRO A 544 11.96 -4.21 16.19
C PRO A 544 13.13 -3.27 15.85
N THR A 545 14.35 -3.62 16.26
CA THR A 545 15.60 -2.96 15.86
C THR A 545 16.28 -3.62 14.64
N GLU A 546 15.63 -4.59 13.96
CA GLU A 546 16.14 -5.27 12.76
C GLU A 546 16.60 -4.26 11.71
N GLN A 547 17.91 -4.07 11.64
CA GLN A 547 18.53 -3.18 10.67
C GLN A 547 18.49 -3.82 9.28
N ILE A 548 18.06 -3.04 8.30
CA ILE A 548 18.24 -3.36 6.90
C ILE A 548 19.74 -3.25 6.61
N THR A 549 20.30 -4.24 5.93
CA THR A 549 21.69 -4.21 5.47
C THR A 549 21.77 -4.58 4.01
N LEU A 550 22.79 -4.10 3.31
CA LEU A 550 23.03 -4.49 1.90
C LEU A 550 23.16 -6.00 1.72
N GLU A 551 23.71 -6.69 2.72
CA GLU A 551 23.83 -8.15 2.71
C GLU A 551 22.43 -8.78 2.67
N ARG A 552 21.54 -8.33 3.55
CA ARG A 552 20.16 -8.79 3.63
C ARG A 552 19.28 -8.29 2.47
N LEU A 553 19.68 -7.25 1.75
CA LEU A 553 18.97 -6.78 0.56
C LEU A 553 19.38 -7.51 -0.72
N MET A 554 20.68 -7.81 -0.90
CA MET A 554 21.22 -8.13 -2.23
C MET A 554 22.33 -9.18 -2.25
N HIS A 555 22.78 -9.72 -1.11
CA HIS A 555 23.78 -10.80 -1.13
C HIS A 555 23.16 -12.07 -1.73
N PRO A 556 23.81 -12.75 -2.69
CA PRO A 556 23.24 -13.90 -3.40
C PRO A 556 22.65 -14.99 -2.48
N ASP A 557 23.38 -15.34 -1.41
CA ASP A 557 23.01 -16.45 -0.50
C ASP A 557 22.39 -16.00 0.84
N LYS A 558 22.23 -14.68 1.07
CA LYS A 558 21.84 -14.12 2.39
C LYS A 558 20.76 -13.04 2.31
N SER A 559 20.29 -12.72 1.11
CA SER A 559 19.17 -11.79 0.95
C SER A 559 17.91 -12.36 1.62
N VAL A 560 17.15 -11.46 2.25
CA VAL A 560 15.86 -11.76 2.87
C VAL A 560 14.77 -10.96 2.16
N GLU A 561 13.55 -11.46 2.25
CA GLU A 561 12.42 -10.79 1.65
C GLU A 561 11.73 -9.83 2.62
N TYR A 562 11.75 -8.55 2.26
CA TYR A 562 11.04 -7.51 3.01
C TYR A 562 9.62 -7.24 2.49
N GLY A 563 9.36 -7.36 1.18
CA GLY A 563 8.09 -6.94 0.56
C GLY A 563 7.06 -8.04 0.22
N GLY A 564 7.42 -9.32 0.39
CA GLY A 564 6.59 -10.48 0.04
C GLY A 564 6.56 -10.79 -1.46
N THR A 565 7.03 -11.97 -1.84
CA THR A 565 7.07 -12.40 -3.25
C THR A 565 5.68 -12.86 -3.61
N ARG A 566 5.21 -12.35 -4.76
CA ARG A 566 3.99 -12.81 -5.41
C ARG A 566 4.11 -14.31 -5.70
N LYS A 567 3.33 -15.17 -5.04
CA LYS A 567 3.39 -16.63 -5.28
C LYS A 567 2.63 -17.01 -6.55
N GLN A 568 1.62 -16.24 -6.93
CA GLN A 568 0.77 -16.52 -8.07
C GLN A 568 0.60 -15.31 -8.99
N SER A 569 0.76 -15.53 -10.29
CA SER A 569 0.42 -14.58 -11.35
C SER A 569 -0.78 -15.12 -12.12
N PRO A 570 -2.02 -14.87 -11.66
CA PRO A 570 -3.23 -15.42 -12.28
C PRO A 570 -3.49 -14.82 -13.66
N THR A 571 -4.01 -15.64 -14.58
CA THR A 571 -4.34 -15.23 -15.97
C THR A 571 -5.68 -15.78 -16.41
N TRP A 572 -6.52 -14.96 -17.05
CA TRP A 572 -7.83 -15.37 -17.58
C TRP A 572 -7.74 -16.44 -18.69
N LEU A 573 -8.65 -17.42 -18.69
CA LEU A 573 -8.87 -18.35 -19.80
C LEU A 573 -9.74 -17.68 -20.88
N LYS A 574 -9.36 -17.80 -22.16
CA LYS A 574 -10.10 -17.14 -23.25
C LYS A 574 -11.50 -17.71 -23.41
N GLY A 575 -12.46 -16.80 -23.59
CA GLY A 575 -13.87 -17.13 -23.77
C GLY A 575 -14.57 -17.66 -22.52
N LYS A 576 -13.93 -17.61 -21.34
CA LYS A 576 -14.48 -18.11 -20.08
C LYS A 576 -14.32 -17.09 -18.96
N ASP A 577 -15.13 -17.26 -17.93
CA ASP A 577 -15.01 -16.57 -16.64
C ASP A 577 -14.20 -17.42 -15.64
N GLU A 578 -13.21 -18.16 -16.14
CA GLU A 578 -12.23 -18.94 -15.36
C GLU A 578 -10.85 -18.28 -15.46
N TYR A 579 -10.06 -18.32 -14.39
CA TYR A 579 -8.64 -17.92 -14.42
C TYR A 579 -7.74 -19.08 -13.99
N VAL A 580 -6.50 -19.08 -14.49
CA VAL A 580 -5.50 -20.10 -14.21
C VAL A 580 -4.59 -19.65 -13.08
N VAL A 581 -4.32 -20.55 -12.14
CA VAL A 581 -3.25 -20.40 -11.14
C VAL A 581 -2.37 -21.65 -11.11
N THR A 582 -1.12 -21.48 -10.68
CA THR A 582 -0.16 -22.58 -10.50
C THR A 582 -0.01 -22.88 -9.02
N ILE A 583 -0.33 -24.12 -8.62
CA ILE A 583 -0.22 -24.60 -7.24
C ILE A 583 0.83 -25.71 -7.22
N GLY A 584 2.00 -25.41 -6.66
CA GLY A 584 3.15 -26.31 -6.66
C GLY A 584 3.65 -26.60 -8.08
N ARG A 585 3.38 -27.81 -8.60
CA ARG A 585 3.73 -28.23 -9.97
C ARG A 585 2.51 -28.43 -10.89
N SER A 586 1.32 -28.02 -10.47
CA SER A 586 0.07 -28.23 -11.21
C SER A 586 -0.59 -26.89 -11.57
N ALA A 587 -1.12 -26.79 -12.78
CA ALA A 587 -2.02 -25.71 -13.16
C ALA A 587 -3.47 -26.11 -12.84
N VAL A 588 -4.25 -25.17 -12.28
CA VAL A 588 -5.69 -25.34 -12.06
C VAL A 588 -6.44 -24.15 -12.66
N ALA A 589 -7.58 -24.43 -13.27
CA ALA A 589 -8.55 -23.41 -13.68
C ALA A 589 -9.53 -23.21 -12.54
N VAL A 590 -9.80 -21.96 -12.18
CA VAL A 590 -10.68 -21.58 -11.07
C VAL A 590 -11.78 -20.69 -11.63
N ASP A 591 -13.03 -21.08 -11.41
CA ASP A 591 -14.19 -20.26 -11.77
C ASP A 591 -14.22 -18.96 -10.94
N ALA A 592 -14.39 -17.81 -11.61
CA ALA A 592 -14.30 -16.50 -10.96
C ALA A 592 -15.32 -16.34 -9.83
N PHE A 593 -16.56 -16.74 -10.09
CA PHE A 593 -17.70 -16.52 -9.20
C PHE A 593 -17.72 -17.52 -8.04
N THR A 594 -17.78 -18.81 -8.35
CA THR A 594 -17.94 -19.89 -7.37
C THR A 594 -16.64 -20.28 -6.68
N GLY A 595 -15.48 -20.03 -7.30
CA GLY A 595 -14.19 -20.52 -6.80
C GLY A 595 -13.95 -22.01 -7.00
N ALA A 596 -14.85 -22.72 -7.69
CA ALA A 596 -14.64 -24.12 -8.04
C ALA A 596 -13.37 -24.27 -8.87
N ALA A 597 -12.39 -25.00 -8.32
CA ALA A 597 -11.13 -25.30 -8.98
C ALA A 597 -11.18 -26.67 -9.67
N ARG A 598 -10.75 -26.73 -10.92
CA ARG A 598 -10.55 -27.98 -11.67
C ARG A 598 -9.10 -28.11 -12.16
N PRO A 599 -8.50 -29.31 -12.15
CA PRO A 599 -7.20 -29.53 -12.77
C PRO A 599 -7.20 -29.16 -14.25
N LEU A 600 -6.14 -28.48 -14.70
CA LEU A 600 -5.81 -28.39 -16.12
C LEU A 600 -4.95 -29.60 -16.49
N ASN A 601 -5.64 -30.69 -16.84
CA ASN A 601 -5.03 -31.98 -17.19
C ASN A 601 -4.10 -31.87 -18.40
N GLU A 602 -4.34 -30.89 -19.28
CA GLU A 602 -3.59 -30.58 -20.49
C GLU A 602 -2.09 -30.35 -20.17
N PHE A 603 -1.80 -29.67 -19.06
CA PHE A 603 -0.41 -29.47 -18.58
C PHE A 603 0.26 -30.78 -18.15
N SER A 604 -0.48 -31.65 -17.47
CA SER A 604 0.03 -32.96 -17.02
C SER A 604 0.21 -33.93 -18.19
N GLN A 605 -0.71 -33.89 -19.17
CA GLN A 605 -0.62 -34.63 -20.42
C GLN A 605 0.61 -34.20 -21.24
N LEU A 606 0.82 -32.89 -21.42
CA LEU A 606 1.99 -32.34 -22.10
C LEU A 606 3.29 -32.86 -21.47
N ARG A 607 3.44 -32.71 -20.14
CA ARG A 607 4.63 -33.18 -19.41
C ARG A 607 4.87 -34.68 -19.59
N ALA A 608 3.81 -35.49 -19.48
CA ALA A 608 3.90 -36.94 -19.67
C ALA A 608 4.27 -37.33 -21.12
N LYS A 609 3.75 -36.60 -22.12
CA LYS A 609 4.06 -36.82 -23.53
C LYS A 609 5.48 -36.43 -23.88
N LEU A 610 5.94 -35.25 -23.45
CA LEU A 610 7.34 -34.83 -23.62
C LEU A 610 8.30 -35.84 -22.99
N ALA A 611 8.02 -36.32 -21.76
CA ALA A 611 8.84 -37.31 -21.08
C ALA A 611 8.82 -38.71 -21.73
N SER A 612 7.95 -38.96 -22.73
CA SER A 612 7.91 -40.20 -23.51
C SER A 612 8.67 -40.12 -24.85
N LEU A 613 9.18 -38.95 -25.22
CA LEU A 613 9.94 -38.73 -26.46
C LEU A 613 11.45 -38.82 -26.18
N GLU A 614 12.19 -39.56 -27.01
CA GLU A 614 13.65 -39.71 -26.88
C GLU A 614 14.43 -38.37 -26.94
N ALA A 615 13.83 -37.32 -27.52
CA ALA A 615 14.41 -35.98 -27.59
C ALA A 615 14.55 -35.28 -26.22
N PHE A 616 13.83 -35.76 -25.19
CA PHE A 616 13.77 -35.15 -23.85
C PHE A 616 14.18 -36.16 -22.76
N SER A 617 15.12 -35.75 -21.90
CA SER A 617 15.20 -36.34 -20.55
C SER A 617 14.03 -35.90 -19.68
N THR A 618 13.76 -36.58 -18.56
CA THR A 618 12.66 -36.23 -17.64
C THR A 618 12.75 -34.78 -17.13
N GLU A 619 13.95 -34.31 -16.81
CA GLU A 619 14.20 -32.92 -16.38
C GLU A 619 13.96 -31.91 -17.50
N GLN A 620 14.39 -32.23 -18.73
CA GLN A 620 14.14 -31.39 -19.90
C GLN A 620 12.65 -31.35 -20.27
N ALA A 621 11.94 -32.47 -20.20
CA ALA A 621 10.50 -32.53 -20.41
C ALA A 621 9.73 -31.67 -19.39
N GLU A 622 10.19 -31.65 -18.13
CA GLU A 622 9.60 -30.80 -17.09
C GLU A 622 9.90 -29.31 -17.30
N ALA A 623 11.14 -28.95 -17.67
CA ALA A 623 11.49 -27.57 -18.01
C ALA A 623 10.74 -27.06 -19.25
N ALA A 624 10.68 -27.87 -20.31
CA ALA A 624 9.97 -27.54 -21.55
C ALA A 624 8.45 -27.43 -21.35
N ALA A 625 7.85 -28.31 -20.53
CA ALA A 625 6.45 -28.22 -20.13
C ALA A 625 6.12 -26.95 -19.32
N VAL A 626 7.11 -26.25 -18.76
CA VAL A 626 6.96 -24.93 -18.10
C VAL A 626 7.23 -23.78 -19.08
N ALA A 627 8.25 -23.89 -19.94
CA ALA A 627 8.69 -22.86 -20.89
C ALA A 627 7.83 -22.73 -22.17
N ARG A 628 6.86 -23.63 -22.38
CA ARG A 628 5.86 -23.60 -23.46
C ARG A 628 5.07 -22.29 -23.61
N VAL A 629 4.49 -22.10 -24.78
CA VAL A 629 3.41 -21.13 -25.04
C VAL A 629 2.12 -21.90 -25.32
N PHE A 630 1.13 -21.81 -24.42
CA PHE A 630 -0.22 -22.34 -24.68
C PHE A 630 -1.01 -21.37 -25.55
N SER A 631 -1.93 -21.89 -26.38
CA SER A 631 -3.01 -21.08 -26.93
C SER A 631 -3.90 -20.56 -25.79
N ASP A 632 -4.53 -19.39 -25.96
CA ASP A 632 -5.29 -18.76 -24.88
C ASP A 632 -6.48 -19.61 -24.37
N ASP A 633 -6.95 -20.58 -25.17
CA ASP A 633 -8.00 -21.56 -24.83
C ASP A 633 -7.44 -22.89 -24.27
N TRP A 634 -6.11 -22.99 -24.16
CA TRP A 634 -5.32 -24.11 -23.64
C TRP A 634 -5.42 -25.44 -24.42
N LYS A 635 -5.99 -25.43 -25.62
CA LYS A 635 -6.06 -26.63 -26.49
C LYS A 635 -4.73 -27.02 -27.09
N PHE A 636 -3.89 -26.03 -27.39
CA PHE A 636 -2.62 -26.23 -28.09
C PHE A 636 -1.47 -25.68 -27.26
N ALA A 637 -0.28 -26.28 -27.40
CA ALA A 637 0.95 -25.65 -26.91
C ALA A 637 2.06 -25.75 -27.95
N LEU A 638 2.86 -24.70 -28.03
CA LEU A 638 4.10 -24.64 -28.78
C LEU A 638 5.28 -24.71 -27.81
N ILE A 639 6.22 -25.61 -28.07
CA ILE A 639 7.33 -25.93 -27.18
C ILE A 639 8.64 -25.82 -27.98
N PRO A 640 9.41 -24.73 -27.81
CA PRO A 640 10.76 -24.66 -28.37
C PRO A 640 11.72 -25.53 -27.54
N HIS A 641 12.46 -26.43 -28.19
CA HIS A 641 13.44 -27.30 -27.53
C HIS A 641 14.59 -27.65 -28.46
N LYS A 642 15.83 -27.36 -28.04
CA LYS A 642 17.05 -27.62 -28.83
C LYS A 642 16.99 -27.06 -30.26
N ARG A 643 16.40 -25.87 -30.43
CA ARG A 643 16.19 -25.13 -31.68
C ARG A 643 15.08 -25.63 -32.61
N ASP A 644 14.55 -26.83 -32.39
CA ASP A 644 13.33 -27.30 -33.07
C ASP A 644 12.05 -26.87 -32.30
N LEU A 645 10.93 -26.81 -33.02
CA LEU A 645 9.59 -26.55 -32.50
C LEU A 645 8.80 -27.86 -32.37
N TYR A 646 8.12 -28.01 -31.23
CA TYR A 646 7.19 -29.11 -30.98
C TYR A 646 5.78 -28.56 -30.74
N PHE A 647 4.79 -29.20 -31.32
CA PHE A 647 3.37 -28.87 -31.18
C PHE A 647 2.64 -29.92 -30.36
N PHE A 648 1.91 -29.49 -29.35
CA PHE A 648 1.02 -30.31 -28.55
C PHE A 648 -0.43 -30.00 -28.89
N ASP A 649 -1.19 -31.04 -29.16
CA ASP A 649 -2.65 -31.05 -29.28
C ASP A 649 -3.21 -31.80 -28.07
N ALA A 650 -3.94 -31.08 -27.20
CA ALA A 650 -4.48 -31.63 -25.97
C ALA A 650 -5.69 -32.53 -26.20
N GLU A 651 -6.51 -32.26 -27.22
CA GLU A 651 -7.70 -33.08 -27.54
C GLU A 651 -7.28 -34.43 -28.14
N ALA A 652 -6.31 -34.43 -29.06
CA ALA A 652 -5.70 -35.66 -29.58
C ALA A 652 -4.64 -36.27 -28.63
N ASN A 653 -4.24 -35.55 -27.58
CA ASN A 653 -3.20 -35.90 -26.61
C ASN A 653 -1.92 -36.41 -27.31
N VAL A 654 -1.37 -35.59 -28.20
CA VAL A 654 -0.19 -35.91 -29.02
C VAL A 654 0.77 -34.74 -29.08
N VAL A 655 2.07 -35.02 -28.99
CA VAL A 655 3.14 -34.07 -29.30
C VAL A 655 3.74 -34.49 -30.64
N ARG A 656 3.89 -33.54 -31.56
CA ARG A 656 4.61 -33.69 -32.84
C ARG A 656 5.82 -32.78 -32.84
N GLN A 657 6.96 -33.26 -33.32
CA GLN A 657 8.04 -32.38 -33.75
C GLN A 657 7.60 -31.76 -35.08
N LEU A 658 7.57 -30.42 -35.17
CA LEU A 658 7.14 -29.71 -36.37
C LEU A 658 8.29 -29.54 -37.35
N THR A 659 9.47 -29.22 -36.82
CA THR A 659 10.65 -28.82 -37.60
C THR A 659 11.84 -29.71 -37.29
N HIS A 660 12.76 -29.80 -38.25
CA HIS A 660 13.87 -30.76 -38.20
C HIS A 660 15.20 -30.09 -38.59
N SER A 661 15.47 -28.92 -38.03
CA SER A 661 16.56 -28.00 -38.42
C SER A 661 17.45 -27.64 -37.22
N PRO A 662 18.10 -28.62 -36.55
CA PRO A 662 18.73 -28.45 -35.23
C PRO A 662 19.93 -27.49 -35.19
N ASN A 663 20.41 -27.01 -36.35
CA ASN A 663 21.49 -26.03 -36.44
C ASN A 663 20.98 -24.58 -36.51
N ASP A 664 19.72 -24.38 -36.88
CA ASP A 664 19.15 -23.08 -37.24
C ASP A 664 18.18 -22.62 -36.14
N ASP A 665 18.25 -21.36 -35.71
CA ASP A 665 17.36 -20.86 -34.65
C ASP A 665 15.96 -20.52 -35.20
N GLU A 666 14.93 -21.13 -34.62
CA GLU A 666 13.53 -20.93 -34.98
C GLU A 666 12.89 -19.90 -34.06
N ALA A 667 13.05 -18.63 -34.44
CA ALA A 667 12.65 -17.50 -33.63
C ALA A 667 11.16 -17.15 -33.80
N LEU A 668 10.58 -16.54 -32.75
CA LEU A 668 9.32 -15.81 -32.81
C LEU A 668 8.10 -16.62 -33.27
N ALA A 669 8.13 -17.93 -33.04
CA ALA A 669 7.12 -18.86 -33.52
C ALA A 669 5.74 -18.62 -32.88
N GLU A 670 4.69 -18.54 -33.71
CA GLU A 670 3.31 -18.26 -33.30
C GLU A 670 2.30 -19.12 -34.08
N LEU A 671 1.42 -19.80 -33.33
CA LEU A 671 0.27 -20.53 -33.88
C LEU A 671 -0.75 -19.59 -34.51
N ASN A 672 -1.33 -19.98 -35.64
CA ASN A 672 -2.49 -19.30 -36.20
C ASN A 672 -3.73 -19.48 -35.28
N PRO A 673 -4.77 -18.63 -35.42
CA PRO A 673 -5.93 -18.65 -34.51
C PRO A 673 -6.72 -19.98 -34.50
N GLN A 674 -6.53 -20.83 -35.51
CA GLN A 674 -7.19 -22.13 -35.67
C GLN A 674 -6.33 -23.32 -35.20
N GLY A 675 -5.07 -23.11 -34.81
CA GLY A 675 -4.14 -24.16 -34.39
C GLY A 675 -3.72 -25.13 -35.50
N SER A 676 -3.85 -24.75 -36.78
CA SER A 676 -3.50 -25.59 -37.93
C SER A 676 -2.08 -25.36 -38.45
N HIS A 677 -1.52 -24.16 -38.25
CA HIS A 677 -0.19 -23.79 -38.72
C HIS A 677 0.56 -22.97 -37.68
N VAL A 678 1.90 -23.05 -37.71
CA VAL A 678 2.81 -22.14 -37.00
C VAL A 678 3.55 -21.30 -38.04
N ALA A 679 3.63 -19.99 -37.80
CA ALA A 679 4.55 -19.10 -38.51
C ALA A 679 5.73 -18.78 -37.61
N PHE A 680 6.94 -18.74 -38.16
CA PHE A 680 8.18 -18.50 -37.42
C PHE A 680 9.21 -17.80 -38.31
N VAL A 681 10.28 -17.29 -37.71
CA VAL A 681 11.38 -16.65 -38.42
C VAL A 681 12.62 -17.54 -38.35
N ARG A 682 13.19 -17.87 -39.52
CA ARG A 682 14.47 -18.58 -39.67
C ARG A 682 15.28 -17.82 -40.72
N GLU A 683 16.55 -17.50 -40.42
CA GLU A 683 17.44 -16.71 -41.30
C GLU A 683 16.81 -15.40 -41.83
N ASN A 684 16.19 -14.62 -40.95
CA ASN A 684 15.49 -13.34 -41.27
C ASN A 684 14.40 -13.45 -42.36
N ASN A 685 13.92 -14.67 -42.60
CA ASN A 685 12.82 -14.99 -43.49
C ASN A 685 11.63 -15.52 -42.69
N LEU A 686 10.41 -15.25 -43.18
CA LEU A 686 9.19 -15.81 -42.62
C LEU A 686 8.96 -17.22 -43.20
N TRP A 687 8.72 -18.17 -42.31
CA TRP A 687 8.41 -19.57 -42.60
C TRP A 687 7.06 -19.96 -42.00
N LEU A 688 6.52 -21.05 -42.53
CA LEU A 688 5.26 -21.66 -42.15
C LEU A 688 5.48 -23.16 -41.97
N VAL A 689 4.82 -23.78 -41.00
CA VAL A 689 4.75 -25.25 -40.89
C VAL A 689 3.34 -25.70 -40.53
N ASP A 690 2.85 -26.75 -41.19
CA ASP A 690 1.55 -27.38 -40.91
C ASP A 690 1.63 -28.29 -39.66
N CYS A 691 0.68 -28.12 -38.73
CA CYS A 691 0.69 -28.79 -37.43
C CYS A 691 0.27 -30.27 -37.45
N GLN A 692 -0.14 -30.78 -38.61
CA GLN A 692 -0.51 -32.18 -38.84
C GLN A 692 0.47 -32.91 -39.76
N SER A 693 0.81 -32.32 -40.92
CA SER A 693 1.71 -32.94 -41.91
C SER A 693 3.19 -32.69 -41.62
N THR A 694 3.52 -31.71 -40.78
CA THR A 694 4.90 -31.23 -40.51
C THR A 694 5.63 -30.74 -41.76
N GLU A 695 4.88 -30.35 -42.81
CA GLU A 695 5.45 -29.79 -44.03
C GLU A 695 5.82 -28.31 -43.81
N GLU A 696 7.10 -28.00 -44.00
CA GLU A 696 7.63 -26.63 -43.91
C GLU A 696 7.54 -25.92 -45.27
N LYS A 697 7.11 -24.65 -45.24
CA LYS A 697 6.99 -23.78 -46.41
C LYS A 697 7.60 -22.41 -46.12
N GLN A 698 8.65 -22.08 -46.87
CA GLN A 698 9.26 -20.75 -46.85
C GLN A 698 8.33 -19.71 -47.52
N LEU A 699 8.01 -18.61 -46.83
CA LEU A 699 7.13 -17.54 -47.34
C LEU A 699 7.92 -16.34 -47.90
N THR A 700 9.11 -16.05 -47.37
CA THR A 700 10.04 -15.04 -47.91
C THR A 700 11.40 -15.67 -48.20
N VAL A 701 12.12 -15.16 -49.20
CA VAL A 701 13.40 -15.73 -49.69
C VAL A 701 14.53 -14.68 -49.79
N ASP A 702 14.23 -13.45 -49.41
CA ASP A 702 15.04 -12.24 -49.56
C ASP A 702 15.63 -11.73 -48.23
N GLY A 703 15.34 -12.42 -47.12
CA GLY A 703 15.90 -12.15 -45.80
C GLY A 703 17.41 -12.30 -45.77
N SER A 704 18.06 -11.39 -45.04
CA SER A 704 19.51 -11.26 -44.91
C SER A 704 19.86 -10.47 -43.64
N GLU A 705 21.14 -10.24 -43.34
CA GLU A 705 21.53 -9.29 -42.28
C GLU A 705 21.04 -7.85 -42.54
N GLN A 706 20.76 -7.50 -43.80
CA GLN A 706 20.31 -6.16 -44.20
C GLN A 706 18.78 -6.06 -44.31
N LEU A 707 18.09 -7.15 -44.64
CA LEU A 707 16.65 -7.17 -44.88
C LEU A 707 15.95 -8.16 -43.95
N LEU A 708 15.14 -7.63 -43.04
CA LEU A 708 14.43 -8.39 -42.01
C LEU A 708 12.97 -8.60 -42.41
N ASN A 709 12.48 -9.84 -42.45
CA ASN A 709 11.07 -10.15 -42.75
C ASN A 709 10.37 -10.74 -41.53
N GLY A 710 9.35 -10.06 -41.00
CA GLY A 710 8.59 -10.55 -39.85
C GLY A 710 9.32 -10.48 -38.51
N ILE A 711 10.53 -9.93 -38.49
CA ILE A 711 11.34 -9.66 -37.31
C ILE A 711 11.69 -8.16 -37.26
N LEU A 712 11.61 -7.57 -36.06
CA LEU A 712 11.93 -6.18 -35.80
C LEU A 712 13.44 -6.01 -35.56
N ASP A 713 13.97 -4.86 -35.97
CA ASP A 713 15.34 -4.45 -35.65
C ASP A 713 15.43 -3.90 -34.22
N TRP A 714 16.65 -3.49 -33.82
CA TRP A 714 16.92 -3.01 -32.47
C TRP A 714 16.08 -1.79 -32.09
N VAL A 715 15.91 -0.81 -32.99
CA VAL A 715 15.22 0.45 -32.66
C VAL A 715 13.69 0.29 -32.68
N TYR A 716 13.14 -0.57 -33.55
CA TYR A 716 11.71 -0.88 -33.53
C TYR A 716 11.31 -1.65 -32.27
N GLN A 717 12.11 -2.63 -31.83
CA GLN A 717 11.80 -3.37 -30.61
C GLN A 717 11.95 -2.52 -29.35
N GLU A 718 12.95 -1.63 -29.26
CA GLU A 718 13.16 -0.80 -28.06
C GLU A 718 12.06 0.26 -27.94
N GLU A 719 11.91 1.10 -28.97
CA GLU A 719 11.23 2.41 -28.85
C GLU A 719 9.79 2.47 -29.39
N LEU A 720 9.37 1.45 -30.15
CA LEU A 720 8.01 1.36 -30.69
C LEU A 720 7.22 0.18 -30.10
N TYR A 721 7.74 -1.05 -30.17
CA TYR A 721 7.01 -2.27 -29.80
C TYR A 721 7.24 -2.71 -28.34
N GLY A 722 8.35 -2.29 -27.74
CA GLY A 722 8.71 -2.46 -26.33
C GLY A 722 9.77 -3.55 -26.10
N ARG A 723 10.86 -3.17 -25.43
CA ARG A 723 12.09 -3.96 -25.21
C ARG A 723 11.85 -5.47 -25.02
N GLY A 724 12.59 -6.26 -25.79
CA GLY A 724 12.54 -7.73 -25.83
C GLY A 724 11.52 -8.32 -26.80
N LYS A 725 10.68 -7.50 -27.46
CA LYS A 725 9.65 -7.97 -28.41
C LYS A 725 10.09 -7.81 -29.86
N PHE A 726 10.68 -8.84 -30.43
CA PHE A 726 11.19 -8.81 -31.81
C PHE A 726 10.16 -9.25 -32.88
N LYS A 727 8.92 -9.64 -32.52
CA LYS A 727 7.93 -10.13 -33.50
C LYS A 727 7.37 -8.99 -34.36
N GLY A 728 7.56 -9.09 -35.67
CA GLY A 728 7.08 -8.16 -36.69
C GLY A 728 6.07 -8.74 -37.68
N PHE A 729 5.30 -9.76 -37.28
CA PHE A 729 4.23 -10.35 -38.10
C PHE A 729 2.94 -10.63 -37.30
N TRP A 730 1.79 -10.66 -38.00
CA TRP A 730 0.45 -10.79 -37.43
C TRP A 730 -0.48 -11.60 -38.34
N TRP A 731 -1.03 -12.69 -37.80
CA TRP A 731 -2.07 -13.50 -38.44
C TRP A 731 -3.40 -12.74 -38.62
N SER A 732 -4.06 -12.93 -39.76
CA SER A 732 -5.47 -12.57 -39.93
C SER A 732 -6.38 -13.42 -39.03
N PRO A 733 -7.59 -12.95 -38.65
CA PRO A 733 -8.46 -13.68 -37.71
C PRO A 733 -8.89 -15.07 -38.22
N ASP A 734 -8.97 -15.23 -39.54
CA ASP A 734 -9.29 -16.49 -40.23
C ASP A 734 -8.06 -17.38 -40.50
N GLY A 735 -6.84 -16.92 -40.13
CA GLY A 735 -5.58 -17.64 -40.33
C GLY A 735 -5.15 -17.81 -41.78
N ARG A 736 -5.79 -17.11 -42.75
CA ARG A 736 -5.50 -17.27 -44.19
C ARG A 736 -4.41 -16.34 -44.71
N GLN A 737 -4.13 -15.24 -44.01
CA GLN A 737 -3.15 -14.23 -44.41
C GLN A 737 -2.26 -13.87 -43.21
N ILE A 738 -1.02 -13.47 -43.50
CA ILE A 738 -0.10 -12.90 -42.51
C ILE A 738 0.31 -11.52 -43.01
N ALA A 739 0.09 -10.49 -42.18
CA ALA A 739 0.71 -9.19 -42.38
C ALA A 739 2.09 -9.20 -41.71
N TYR A 740 3.12 -8.63 -42.34
CA TYR A 740 4.45 -8.55 -41.75
C TYR A 740 5.16 -7.24 -42.13
N LEU A 741 6.03 -6.76 -41.23
CA LEU A 741 6.97 -5.69 -41.53
C LEU A 741 8.19 -6.27 -42.24
N GLN A 742 8.60 -5.60 -43.31
CA GLN A 742 9.93 -5.75 -43.88
C GLN A 742 10.74 -4.50 -43.53
N LEU A 743 11.87 -4.68 -42.84
CA LEU A 743 12.78 -3.60 -42.47
C LEU A 743 14.08 -3.73 -43.26
N ASP A 744 14.40 -2.72 -44.07
CA ASP A 744 15.71 -2.58 -44.73
C ASP A 744 16.61 -1.70 -43.85
N GLN A 745 17.57 -2.35 -43.19
CA GLN A 745 18.58 -1.74 -42.32
C GLN A 745 19.95 -1.57 -43.01
N THR A 746 20.01 -1.63 -44.36
CA THR A 746 21.26 -1.46 -45.14
C THR A 746 21.99 -0.16 -44.80
N GLN A 747 21.24 0.94 -44.65
CA GLN A 747 21.77 2.28 -44.37
C GLN A 747 21.96 2.58 -42.88
N VAL A 748 21.47 1.69 -41.99
CA VAL A 748 21.58 1.89 -40.54
C VAL A 748 23.02 1.62 -40.09
N PRO A 749 23.68 2.53 -39.37
CA PRO A 749 25.05 2.32 -38.90
C PRO A 749 25.21 1.09 -37.99
N HIS A 750 26.42 0.53 -38.01
CA HIS A 750 26.85 -0.51 -37.08
C HIS A 750 27.38 0.12 -35.79
N TYR A 751 26.90 -0.36 -34.65
CA TYR A 751 27.53 -0.16 -33.34
C TYR A 751 28.14 -1.47 -32.84
N ARG A 752 29.34 -1.39 -32.25
CA ARG A 752 30.06 -2.54 -31.72
C ARG A 752 30.28 -2.40 -30.23
N VAL A 753 29.80 -3.40 -29.50
CA VAL A 753 30.01 -3.58 -28.07
C VAL A 753 31.20 -4.51 -27.86
N SER A 754 32.13 -4.13 -26.98
CA SER A 754 33.24 -5.01 -26.57
C SER A 754 32.84 -5.90 -25.39
N ASP A 755 33.28 -7.14 -25.40
CA ASP A 755 33.42 -7.98 -24.21
C ASP A 755 34.91 -8.27 -24.00
N SER A 756 35.53 -7.47 -23.13
CA SER A 756 36.96 -7.51 -22.85
C SER A 756 37.29 -8.44 -21.68
N THR A 757 36.39 -9.40 -21.35
CA THR A 757 36.61 -10.39 -20.28
C THR A 757 37.30 -11.68 -20.74
N HIS A 758 37.72 -11.72 -22.00
CA HIS A 758 38.45 -12.81 -22.63
C HIS A 758 39.88 -12.37 -23.02
N VAL A 759 40.79 -13.31 -23.29
CA VAL A 759 42.20 -13.01 -23.62
C VAL A 759 42.34 -12.29 -24.97
N ALA A 760 41.38 -12.51 -25.87
CA ALA A 760 41.17 -11.70 -27.06
C ALA A 760 39.76 -11.12 -26.95
N ASP A 761 39.62 -9.81 -27.20
CA ASP A 761 38.34 -9.13 -27.16
C ASP A 761 37.37 -9.75 -28.17
N THR A 762 36.14 -9.96 -27.73
CA THR A 762 35.03 -10.38 -28.62
C THR A 762 34.06 -9.22 -28.78
N PHE A 763 33.49 -9.06 -29.98
CA PHE A 763 32.59 -7.97 -30.30
C PHE A 763 31.18 -8.48 -30.59
N GLU A 764 30.18 -7.82 -30.03
CA GLU A 764 28.79 -7.92 -30.49
C GLU A 764 28.53 -6.74 -31.44
N ASP A 765 27.98 -7.01 -32.63
CA ASP A 765 27.71 -6.02 -33.67
C ASP A 765 26.20 -5.87 -33.84
N THR A 766 25.70 -4.64 -33.75
CA THR A 766 24.26 -4.31 -33.74
C THR A 766 23.99 -3.11 -34.64
N ARG A 767 22.90 -3.16 -35.41
CA ARG A 767 22.41 -2.02 -36.18
C ARG A 767 21.74 -1.02 -35.24
N TYR A 768 22.26 0.21 -35.16
CA TYR A 768 21.78 1.23 -34.24
C TYR A 768 21.84 2.62 -34.91
N PRO A 769 20.69 3.23 -35.24
CA PRO A 769 20.64 4.59 -35.77
C PRO A 769 20.66 5.59 -34.61
N LYS A 770 21.73 6.40 -34.49
CA LYS A 770 21.76 7.51 -33.54
C LYS A 770 20.91 8.68 -34.06
N ALA A 771 20.59 9.64 -33.20
CA ALA A 771 19.89 10.87 -33.60
C ALA A 771 20.55 11.53 -34.83
N GLY A 772 19.77 11.69 -35.90
CA GLY A 772 20.20 12.21 -37.21
C GLY A 772 20.66 11.17 -38.23
N ASP A 773 20.90 9.91 -37.86
CA ASP A 773 21.30 8.83 -38.77
C ASP A 773 20.11 8.33 -39.64
N PRO A 774 20.36 7.54 -40.71
CA PRO A 774 19.30 6.84 -41.43
C PRO A 774 18.62 5.79 -40.56
N LEU A 775 17.30 5.85 -40.48
CA LEU A 775 16.44 4.81 -39.88
C LEU A 775 16.28 3.60 -40.83
N PRO A 776 15.90 2.42 -40.32
CA PRO A 776 15.51 1.29 -41.17
C PRO A 776 14.28 1.66 -42.00
N GLN A 777 14.31 1.40 -43.32
CA GLN A 777 13.17 1.66 -44.18
C GLN A 777 12.11 0.59 -44.00
N VAL A 778 10.90 1.00 -43.60
CA VAL A 778 9.78 0.09 -43.32
C VAL A 778 8.83 -0.06 -44.51
N LYS A 779 8.51 -1.31 -44.83
CA LYS A 779 7.41 -1.72 -45.71
C LYS A 779 6.46 -2.65 -44.95
N VAL A 780 5.19 -2.64 -45.35
CA VAL A 780 4.19 -3.59 -44.86
C VAL A 780 3.78 -4.50 -46.01
N TRP A 781 3.83 -5.80 -45.75
CA TRP A 781 3.48 -6.84 -46.72
C TRP A 781 2.33 -7.69 -46.18
N ILE A 782 1.50 -8.22 -47.08
CA ILE A 782 0.52 -9.27 -46.80
C ILE A 782 0.90 -10.49 -47.63
N VAL A 783 1.01 -11.65 -46.99
CA VAL A 783 1.21 -12.95 -47.66
C VAL A 783 -0.01 -13.85 -47.47
N ASP A 784 -0.52 -14.41 -48.57
CA ASP A 784 -1.54 -15.47 -48.53
C ASP A 784 -0.87 -16.81 -48.19
N VAL A 785 -1.39 -17.49 -47.17
CA VAL A 785 -0.77 -18.67 -46.56
C VAL A 785 -0.78 -19.86 -47.52
N ALA A 786 -1.89 -20.07 -48.24
CA ALA A 786 -2.08 -21.19 -49.15
C ALA A 786 -1.19 -21.10 -50.39
N SER A 787 -1.21 -19.97 -51.10
CA SER A 787 -0.42 -19.74 -52.31
C SER A 787 1.04 -19.34 -52.03
N GLY A 788 1.31 -18.69 -50.91
CA GLY A 788 2.60 -18.01 -50.64
C GLY A 788 2.74 -16.68 -51.40
N GLN A 789 1.69 -16.18 -52.05
CA GLN A 789 1.76 -14.93 -52.80
C GLN A 789 1.88 -13.73 -51.85
N ARG A 790 2.93 -12.93 -52.05
CA ARG A 790 3.21 -11.71 -51.29
C ARG A 790 2.75 -10.45 -52.03
N ARG A 791 2.23 -9.47 -51.30
CA ARG A 791 1.73 -8.19 -51.82
C ARG A 791 2.13 -7.03 -50.90
N GLU A 792 2.73 -5.97 -51.46
CA GLU A 792 3.14 -4.78 -50.72
C GLU A 792 1.93 -3.84 -50.51
N VAL A 793 1.72 -3.38 -49.28
CA VAL A 793 0.64 -2.42 -48.97
C VAL A 793 1.10 -1.00 -49.38
N PRO A 794 0.34 -0.27 -50.22
CA PRO A 794 0.76 1.03 -50.74
C PRO A 794 0.56 2.17 -49.71
N ILE A 795 1.47 2.26 -48.74
CA ILE A 795 1.42 3.29 -47.68
C ILE A 795 1.99 4.61 -48.21
N ASN A 796 1.10 5.50 -48.64
CA ASN A 796 1.43 6.87 -49.07
C ASN A 796 1.44 7.90 -47.92
N SER A 797 1.50 7.43 -46.65
CA SER A 797 1.65 8.31 -45.48
C SER A 797 3.12 8.53 -45.17
N PHE A 798 3.55 9.80 -45.24
CA PHE A 798 4.93 10.27 -45.08
C PHE A 798 5.91 9.71 -46.14
N ALA A 799 7.09 10.31 -46.23
CA ALA A 799 8.15 9.80 -47.10
C ALA A 799 8.77 8.53 -46.50
N THR A 800 9.37 7.65 -47.31
CA THR A 800 9.89 6.35 -46.83
C THR A 800 10.97 6.49 -45.74
N ASP A 801 11.74 7.57 -45.78
CA ASP A 801 12.80 7.97 -44.83
C ASP A 801 12.28 8.79 -43.63
N ASP A 802 11.01 9.20 -43.66
CA ASP A 802 10.28 9.89 -42.58
C ASP A 802 9.19 9.00 -41.95
N ARG A 803 9.02 7.75 -42.39
CA ARG A 803 7.89 6.89 -42.01
C ARG A 803 8.25 5.88 -40.93
N LEU A 804 7.46 5.86 -39.86
CA LEU A 804 7.46 4.81 -38.82
C LEU A 804 6.12 4.05 -38.79
N VAL A 805 6.15 2.72 -38.64
CA VAL A 805 4.94 1.90 -38.47
C VAL A 805 4.92 1.33 -37.05
N ALA A 806 4.23 2.01 -36.14
CA ALA A 806 4.29 1.75 -34.71
C ALA A 806 3.35 0.61 -34.26
N ARG A 807 2.21 0.40 -34.93
CA ARG A 807 1.29 -0.71 -34.63
C ARG A 807 0.68 -1.28 -35.89
N VAL A 808 0.45 -2.59 -35.86
CA VAL A 808 -0.25 -3.38 -36.88
C VAL A 808 -1.27 -4.27 -36.15
N THR A 809 -2.50 -4.31 -36.63
CA THR A 809 -3.54 -5.24 -36.11
C THR A 809 -4.55 -5.57 -37.21
N TRP A 810 -5.33 -6.63 -37.01
CA TRP A 810 -6.47 -6.96 -37.88
C TRP A 810 -7.79 -6.68 -37.15
N SER A 811 -8.78 -6.14 -37.85
CA SER A 811 -10.15 -6.08 -37.32
C SER A 811 -10.81 -7.46 -37.31
N PRO A 812 -11.86 -7.69 -36.49
CA PRO A 812 -12.62 -8.94 -36.53
C PRO A 812 -13.21 -9.29 -37.90
N GLN A 813 -13.38 -8.29 -38.78
CA GLN A 813 -13.87 -8.46 -40.16
C GLN A 813 -12.76 -8.82 -41.15
N GLY A 814 -11.50 -8.80 -40.75
CA GLY A 814 -10.35 -9.12 -41.61
C GLY A 814 -9.73 -7.93 -42.34
N ASP A 815 -10.09 -6.68 -42.02
CA ASP A 815 -9.34 -5.51 -42.52
C ASP A 815 -8.03 -5.36 -41.74
N LEU A 816 -6.94 -4.99 -42.41
CA LEU A 816 -5.65 -4.69 -41.77
C LEU A 816 -5.62 -3.22 -41.35
N TRP A 817 -5.16 -2.94 -40.12
CA TRP A 817 -5.07 -1.60 -39.55
C TRP A 817 -3.63 -1.25 -39.17
N LEU A 818 -3.20 -0.05 -39.54
CA LEU A 818 -1.82 0.43 -39.37
C LEU A 818 -1.80 1.79 -38.68
N GLN A 819 -0.99 1.91 -37.64
CA GLN A 819 -0.68 3.19 -37.00
C GLN A 819 0.67 3.69 -37.53
N VAL A 820 0.65 4.79 -38.28
CA VAL A 820 1.81 5.30 -39.02
C VAL A 820 2.16 6.72 -38.55
N PHE A 821 3.42 6.95 -38.18
CA PHE A 821 3.93 8.23 -37.69
C PHE A 821 4.94 8.83 -38.68
N ASN A 822 5.14 10.15 -38.57
CA ASN A 822 6.36 10.79 -39.08
C ASN A 822 7.55 10.56 -38.12
N ARG A 823 8.78 10.84 -38.55
CA ARG A 823 10.02 10.52 -37.82
C ARG A 823 10.10 11.16 -36.43
N VAL A 824 9.78 12.46 -36.33
CA VAL A 824 9.70 13.20 -35.06
C VAL A 824 8.41 12.94 -34.25
N GLN A 825 7.54 12.04 -34.72
CA GLN A 825 6.38 11.52 -34.00
C GLN A 825 5.40 12.59 -33.48
N ASN A 826 5.30 13.72 -34.18
CA ASN A 826 4.31 14.78 -33.89
C ASN A 826 3.06 14.73 -34.79
N GLN A 827 3.03 13.79 -35.74
CA GLN A 827 1.88 13.50 -36.61
C GLN A 827 1.68 11.99 -36.70
N GLN A 828 0.43 11.54 -36.60
CA GLN A 828 0.08 10.15 -36.89
C GLN A 828 -1.12 10.05 -37.82
N HIS A 829 -1.15 8.97 -38.61
CA HIS A 829 -2.29 8.52 -39.38
C HIS A 829 -2.68 7.10 -38.93
N LEU A 830 -3.97 6.90 -38.63
CA LEU A 830 -4.55 5.57 -38.50
C LEU A 830 -5.14 5.17 -39.86
N LEU A 831 -4.60 4.10 -40.45
CA LEU A 831 -4.97 3.60 -41.77
C LEU A 831 -5.71 2.28 -41.65
N ARG A 832 -6.74 2.09 -42.48
CA ARG A 832 -7.41 0.81 -42.72
C ARG A 832 -7.11 0.35 -44.14
N VAL A 833 -6.82 -0.93 -44.31
CA VAL A 833 -6.40 -1.55 -45.55
C VAL A 833 -7.27 -2.77 -45.80
N ALA A 834 -8.04 -2.75 -46.88
CA ALA A 834 -8.76 -3.94 -47.34
C ALA A 834 -7.74 -4.93 -47.94
N PRO A 835 -7.62 -6.18 -47.44
CA PRO A 835 -6.53 -7.08 -47.84
C PRO A 835 -6.69 -7.63 -49.26
N ASP A 836 -7.91 -7.67 -49.82
CA ASP A 836 -8.15 -8.31 -51.11
C ASP A 836 -7.67 -7.44 -52.29
N ASP A 837 -7.92 -6.13 -52.24
CA ASP A 837 -7.54 -5.16 -53.29
C ASP A 837 -6.43 -4.17 -52.87
N LEU A 838 -5.99 -4.22 -51.61
CA LEU A 838 -5.00 -3.33 -50.98
C LEU A 838 -5.44 -1.85 -50.93
N ASN A 839 -6.74 -1.57 -50.95
CA ASN A 839 -7.27 -0.22 -50.84
C ASN A 839 -6.99 0.38 -49.45
N VAL A 840 -6.17 1.43 -49.39
CA VAL A 840 -5.76 2.12 -48.16
C VAL A 840 -6.62 3.35 -47.90
N THR A 841 -7.38 3.34 -46.80
CA THR A 841 -8.20 4.46 -46.31
C THR A 841 -7.54 5.07 -45.07
N LYS A 842 -7.31 6.39 -45.05
CA LYS A 842 -6.97 7.11 -43.81
C LYS A 842 -8.24 7.36 -43.01
N VAL A 843 -8.31 6.78 -41.80
CA VAL A 843 -9.49 6.84 -40.92
C VAL A 843 -9.38 7.99 -39.92
N LEU A 844 -8.18 8.24 -39.39
CA LEU A 844 -7.93 9.30 -38.43
C LEU A 844 -6.54 9.92 -38.67
N GLU A 845 -6.43 11.22 -38.39
CA GLU A 845 -5.19 12.00 -38.42
C GLU A 845 -5.11 12.81 -37.14
N GLU A 846 -3.95 12.77 -36.49
CA GLU A 846 -3.66 13.51 -35.27
C GLU A 846 -2.35 14.31 -35.43
N ARG A 847 -2.31 15.50 -34.83
CA ARG A 847 -1.18 16.42 -34.86
C ARG A 847 -0.98 17.01 -33.47
N SER A 848 0.23 16.90 -32.92
CA SER A 848 0.59 17.38 -31.59
C SER A 848 1.53 18.59 -31.66
N PRO A 849 1.42 19.57 -30.74
CA PRO A 849 2.44 20.61 -30.58
C PRO A 849 3.76 20.05 -30.00
N GLY A 850 3.68 18.96 -29.22
CA GLY A 850 4.83 18.18 -28.78
C GLY A 850 4.98 16.93 -29.65
N TRP A 851 4.91 15.76 -29.02
CA TRP A 851 4.85 14.45 -29.68
C TRP A 851 3.53 13.75 -29.38
N ILE A 852 3.32 12.59 -30.00
CA ILE A 852 2.18 11.71 -29.84
C ILE A 852 2.68 10.35 -29.34
N GLU A 853 2.01 9.78 -28.33
CA GLU A 853 2.39 8.49 -27.75
C GLU A 853 1.73 7.29 -28.43
N VAL A 854 2.35 6.11 -28.30
CA VAL A 854 1.87 4.88 -28.94
C VAL A 854 0.93 4.11 -28.02
N LEU A 855 -0.33 4.54 -27.98
CA LEU A 855 -1.33 4.17 -26.94
C LEU A 855 -1.97 2.78 -27.06
N GLY A 856 -1.60 2.00 -28.08
CA GLY A 856 -2.16 0.67 -28.33
C GLY A 856 -2.79 0.56 -29.72
N VAL A 857 -3.77 -0.32 -29.86
CA VAL A 857 -4.48 -0.59 -31.11
C VAL A 857 -5.97 -0.26 -30.96
N PRO A 858 -6.72 -0.04 -32.07
CA PRO A 858 -8.17 0.06 -32.02
C PRO A 858 -8.83 -1.15 -31.35
N GLU A 859 -9.65 -0.93 -30.32
CA GLU A 859 -10.47 -1.99 -29.70
C GLU A 859 -11.85 -2.00 -30.37
N PHE A 860 -12.07 -2.98 -31.24
CA PHE A 860 -13.24 -3.01 -32.13
C PHE A 860 -14.55 -3.42 -31.41
N LEU A 861 -15.63 -2.73 -31.74
CA LEU A 861 -17.00 -3.04 -31.34
C LEU A 861 -17.71 -3.83 -32.45
N GLU A 862 -18.79 -4.55 -32.10
CA GLU A 862 -19.53 -5.43 -33.03
C GLU A 862 -20.06 -4.72 -34.29
N GLN A 863 -20.28 -3.40 -34.24
CA GLN A 863 -20.80 -2.59 -35.34
C GLN A 863 -19.71 -2.00 -36.26
N GLY A 864 -18.43 -2.31 -36.04
CA GLY A 864 -17.30 -1.79 -36.82
C GLY A 864 -16.78 -0.42 -36.35
N ASP A 865 -17.49 0.25 -35.44
CA ASP A 865 -16.92 1.28 -34.57
C ASP A 865 -15.78 0.69 -33.71
N PHE A 866 -14.88 1.54 -33.21
CA PHE A 866 -13.83 1.14 -32.27
C PHE A 866 -13.64 2.17 -31.16
N LEU A 867 -13.02 1.73 -30.06
CA LEU A 867 -12.52 2.60 -29.02
C LEU A 867 -11.06 2.96 -29.30
N TRP A 868 -10.72 4.22 -29.04
CA TRP A 868 -9.40 4.80 -29.25
C TRP A 868 -8.99 5.60 -28.02
N LEU A 869 -7.76 5.43 -27.55
CA LEU A 869 -7.17 6.33 -26.58
C LEU A 869 -6.40 7.41 -27.34
N SER A 870 -6.58 8.66 -26.95
CA SER A 870 -5.81 9.79 -27.48
C SER A 870 -5.52 10.78 -26.36
N ASP A 871 -4.34 11.41 -26.43
CA ASP A 871 -3.97 12.53 -25.57
C ASP A 871 -4.48 13.89 -26.15
N LEU A 872 -4.97 13.91 -27.40
CA LEU A 872 -5.34 15.12 -28.13
C LEU A 872 -6.86 15.41 -28.08
N PRO A 873 -7.28 16.68 -28.18
CA PRO A 873 -6.47 17.89 -28.37
C PRO A 873 -5.98 18.53 -27.05
N ALA A 874 -6.46 18.07 -25.89
CA ALA A 874 -6.25 18.75 -24.61
C ALA A 874 -4.88 18.47 -23.95
N GLY A 875 -4.11 17.50 -24.44
CA GLY A 875 -2.92 16.97 -23.76
C GLY A 875 -3.29 16.15 -22.52
N ARG A 876 -4.44 15.48 -22.55
CA ARG A 876 -5.03 14.63 -21.50
C ARG A 876 -5.50 13.31 -22.11
N ARG A 877 -5.07 12.17 -21.56
CA ARG A 877 -5.40 10.85 -22.13
C ARG A 877 -6.85 10.49 -21.86
N HIS A 878 -7.65 10.46 -22.91
CA HIS A 878 -9.07 10.13 -22.83
C HIS A 878 -9.52 9.12 -23.89
N LEU A 879 -10.68 8.52 -23.62
CA LEU A 879 -11.31 7.51 -24.44
C LEU A 879 -12.24 8.17 -25.45
N PHE A 880 -12.10 7.76 -26.71
CA PHE A 880 -12.92 8.17 -27.85
C PHE A 880 -13.60 6.94 -28.44
N ARG A 881 -14.81 7.11 -28.95
CA ARG A 881 -15.46 6.17 -29.86
C ARG A 881 -15.36 6.72 -31.26
N VAL A 882 -14.77 5.96 -32.17
CA VAL A 882 -14.54 6.35 -33.56
C VAL A 882 -15.33 5.41 -34.47
N SER A 883 -16.06 5.96 -35.43
CA SER A 883 -16.78 5.14 -36.41
C SER A 883 -15.85 4.52 -37.44
N ALA A 884 -16.31 3.47 -38.12
CA ALA A 884 -15.62 2.90 -39.29
C ALA A 884 -15.33 3.92 -40.42
N SER A 885 -16.02 5.07 -40.41
CA SER A 885 -15.82 6.19 -41.35
C SER A 885 -14.94 7.33 -40.81
N GLY A 886 -14.36 7.19 -39.61
CA GLY A 886 -13.46 8.18 -39.00
C GLY A 886 -14.15 9.27 -38.18
N VAL A 887 -15.46 9.19 -37.94
CA VAL A 887 -16.18 10.16 -37.10
C VAL A 887 -15.87 9.85 -35.63
N SER A 888 -15.05 10.70 -35.00
CA SER A 888 -14.65 10.56 -33.60
C SER A 888 -15.59 11.30 -32.64
N ARG A 889 -15.92 10.66 -31.52
CA ARG A 889 -16.65 11.23 -30.38
C ARG A 889 -15.90 10.93 -29.08
N GLN A 890 -15.49 11.97 -28.38
CA GLN A 890 -14.91 11.84 -27.04
C GLN A 890 -15.95 11.29 -26.06
N LEU A 891 -15.57 10.29 -25.24
CA LEU A 891 -16.41 9.68 -24.21
C LEU A 891 -16.06 10.21 -22.81
N THR A 892 -14.77 10.38 -22.51
CA THR A 892 -14.29 10.83 -21.18
C THR A 892 -13.58 12.18 -21.28
N GLN A 893 -13.64 12.98 -20.22
CA GLN A 893 -12.98 14.29 -20.14
C GLN A 893 -12.71 14.69 -18.68
N GLY A 894 -11.73 15.58 -18.47
CA GLY A 894 -11.46 16.24 -17.19
C GLY A 894 -9.96 16.42 -16.93
N GLU A 895 -9.62 16.95 -15.75
CA GLU A 895 -8.22 17.16 -15.32
C GLU A 895 -7.57 15.87 -14.77
N TRP A 896 -7.71 14.79 -15.51
CA TRP A 896 -7.20 13.45 -15.18
C TRP A 896 -6.92 12.67 -16.46
N ASP A 897 -6.16 11.60 -16.33
CA ASP A 897 -5.66 10.81 -17.44
C ASP A 897 -6.05 9.34 -17.27
N ILE A 898 -6.51 8.73 -18.36
CA ILE A 898 -6.56 7.28 -18.48
C ILE A 898 -5.12 6.78 -18.61
N ASP A 899 -4.78 5.70 -17.93
CA ASP A 899 -3.55 4.95 -18.18
C ASP A 899 -3.77 3.99 -19.37
N SER A 900 -4.77 3.12 -19.24
CA SER A 900 -5.02 2.00 -20.15
C SER A 900 -6.50 1.57 -20.20
N LEU A 901 -6.91 1.00 -21.34
CA LEU A 901 -8.20 0.33 -21.51
C LEU A 901 -8.07 -1.13 -21.05
N VAL A 902 -8.93 -1.56 -20.12
CA VAL A 902 -8.84 -2.87 -19.43
C VAL A 902 -9.75 -3.92 -20.07
N GLY A 903 -10.93 -3.51 -20.54
CA GLY A 903 -11.91 -4.42 -21.11
C GLY A 903 -13.25 -3.76 -21.44
N ILE A 904 -14.15 -4.51 -22.06
CA ILE A 904 -15.48 -4.07 -22.48
C ILE A 904 -16.52 -5.12 -22.07
N GLN A 905 -17.64 -4.66 -21.53
CA GLN A 905 -18.85 -5.44 -21.27
C GLN A 905 -19.93 -5.06 -22.28
N THR A 906 -19.99 -5.78 -23.39
CA THR A 906 -20.86 -5.47 -24.55
C THR A 906 -22.35 -5.43 -24.18
N GLU A 907 -22.80 -6.39 -23.35
CA GLU A 907 -24.20 -6.51 -22.88
C GLU A 907 -24.71 -5.21 -22.23
N LYS A 908 -23.85 -4.50 -21.49
CA LYS A 908 -24.19 -3.25 -20.76
C LYS A 908 -23.61 -1.99 -21.42
N GLN A 909 -23.04 -2.11 -22.63
CA GLN A 909 -22.40 -1.02 -23.37
C GLN A 909 -21.42 -0.21 -22.50
N ARG A 910 -20.51 -0.91 -21.80
CA ARG A 910 -19.59 -0.33 -20.82
C ARG A 910 -18.15 -0.70 -21.14
N ALA A 911 -17.24 0.27 -21.09
CA ALA A 911 -15.80 0.04 -21.07
C ALA A 911 -15.26 0.19 -19.64
N PHE A 912 -14.14 -0.46 -19.36
CA PHE A 912 -13.41 -0.36 -18.11
C PHE A 912 -11.99 0.14 -18.38
N VAL A 913 -11.54 1.14 -17.64
CA VAL A 913 -10.24 1.80 -17.84
C VAL A 913 -9.54 1.96 -16.50
N LEU A 914 -8.20 1.92 -16.48
CA LEU A 914 -7.42 2.42 -15.35
C LEU A 914 -7.18 3.91 -15.55
N GLY A 915 -7.29 4.71 -14.50
CA GLY A 915 -7.02 6.15 -14.57
C GLY A 915 -6.70 6.78 -13.21
N ASN A 916 -6.07 7.94 -13.23
CA ASN A 916 -5.60 8.66 -12.03
C ASN A 916 -6.61 9.70 -11.49
N ARG A 917 -7.91 9.46 -11.73
CA ARG A 917 -8.99 10.43 -11.48
C ARG A 917 -9.11 10.90 -10.03
N ALA A 918 -8.83 10.03 -9.06
CA ALA A 918 -8.84 10.39 -7.64
C ALA A 918 -7.58 11.16 -7.21
N HIS A 919 -6.41 10.81 -7.74
CA HIS A 919 -5.15 11.50 -7.44
C HIS A 919 -4.06 11.17 -8.49
N PRO A 920 -3.19 12.12 -8.90
CA PRO A 920 -2.08 11.89 -9.85
C PRO A 920 -1.17 10.69 -9.55
N THR A 921 -0.99 10.35 -8.28
CA THR A 921 -0.12 9.26 -7.79
C THR A 921 -0.84 7.92 -7.62
N GLN A 922 -2.13 7.84 -7.96
CA GLN A 922 -2.99 6.65 -7.80
C GLN A 922 -3.48 6.15 -9.16
N LEU A 923 -3.85 4.88 -9.23
CA LEU A 923 -4.55 4.29 -10.38
C LEU A 923 -5.75 3.52 -9.87
N GLN A 924 -6.94 3.87 -10.38
CA GLN A 924 -8.21 3.23 -10.04
C GLN A 924 -8.88 2.66 -11.29
N LEU A 925 -9.66 1.60 -11.11
CA LEU A 925 -10.58 1.08 -12.10
C LEU A 925 -11.82 1.97 -12.19
N LEU A 926 -12.06 2.49 -13.38
CA LEU A 926 -13.22 3.30 -13.74
C LEU A 926 -14.07 2.56 -14.77
N ALA A 927 -15.39 2.70 -14.68
CA ALA A 927 -16.34 2.24 -15.67
C ALA A 927 -16.90 3.42 -16.46
N VAL A 928 -16.82 3.33 -17.79
CA VAL A 928 -17.29 4.33 -18.75
C VAL A 928 -18.49 3.77 -19.51
N ASP A 929 -19.62 4.46 -19.44
CA ASP A 929 -20.79 4.17 -20.26
C ASP A 929 -20.55 4.62 -21.73
N LEU A 930 -20.61 3.68 -22.67
CA LEU A 930 -20.26 3.92 -24.08
C LEU A 930 -21.32 4.70 -24.86
N GLN A 931 -22.50 4.92 -24.28
CA GLN A 931 -23.56 5.73 -24.89
C GLN A 931 -23.46 7.19 -24.44
N THR A 932 -23.33 7.42 -23.13
CA THR A 932 -23.41 8.74 -22.48
C THR A 932 -22.05 9.35 -22.15
N GLY A 933 -20.98 8.55 -22.03
CA GLY A 933 -19.69 8.99 -21.49
C GLY A 933 -19.64 9.08 -19.96
N SER A 934 -20.76 8.78 -19.27
CA SER A 934 -20.81 8.78 -17.81
C SER A 934 -19.76 7.85 -17.23
N THR A 935 -18.94 8.36 -16.31
CA THR A 935 -17.79 7.65 -15.76
C THR A 935 -17.89 7.58 -14.24
N HIS A 936 -17.84 6.38 -13.67
CA HIS A 936 -17.87 6.13 -12.23
C HIS A 936 -16.71 5.24 -11.79
N GLU A 937 -16.29 5.39 -10.53
CA GLU A 937 -15.29 4.53 -9.90
C GLU A 937 -15.86 3.13 -9.62
N VAL A 938 -15.02 2.11 -9.76
CA VAL A 938 -15.34 0.69 -9.50
C VAL A 938 -14.45 0.13 -8.39
N SER A 939 -13.21 0.61 -8.29
CA SER A 939 -12.30 0.35 -7.16
C SER A 939 -12.22 1.57 -6.25
N HIS A 940 -12.36 1.39 -4.94
CA HIS A 940 -12.41 2.48 -3.97
C HIS A 940 -11.26 2.49 -2.95
N GLU A 941 -10.39 1.47 -2.90
CA GLU A 941 -9.23 1.46 -1.99
C GLU A 941 -8.19 2.49 -2.49
N PRO A 942 -7.72 3.47 -1.69
CA PRO A 942 -6.74 4.45 -2.16
C PRO A 942 -5.36 3.82 -2.40
N GLY A 943 -4.84 3.90 -3.62
CA GLY A 943 -3.57 3.26 -4.00
C GLY A 943 -3.41 3.05 -5.50
N THR A 944 -2.69 1.99 -5.86
CA THR A 944 -2.42 1.61 -7.25
C THR A 944 -3.04 0.25 -7.54
N HIS A 945 -4.14 0.26 -8.27
CA HIS A 945 -4.79 -0.92 -8.85
C HIS A 945 -4.16 -1.27 -10.20
N ARG A 946 -3.93 -2.57 -10.44
CA ARG A 946 -3.53 -3.11 -11.75
C ARG A 946 -4.45 -4.26 -12.11
N VAL A 947 -5.39 -3.97 -13.00
CA VAL A 947 -6.55 -4.83 -13.28
C VAL A 947 -6.43 -5.53 -14.62
N THR A 948 -6.88 -6.78 -14.69
CA THR A 948 -7.18 -7.51 -15.94
C THR A 948 -8.60 -8.08 -15.89
N MET A 949 -9.34 -8.03 -16.99
CA MET A 949 -10.77 -8.36 -17.01
C MET A 949 -11.07 -9.65 -17.79
N SER A 950 -12.06 -10.42 -17.32
CA SER A 950 -12.55 -11.61 -18.01
C SER A 950 -13.21 -11.24 -19.35
N LYS A 951 -13.24 -12.16 -20.33
CA LYS A 951 -13.70 -11.80 -21.69
C LYS A 951 -15.19 -11.39 -21.76
N SER A 952 -16.00 -11.77 -20.77
CA SER A 952 -17.40 -11.35 -20.65
C SER A 952 -17.57 -9.94 -20.06
N GLY A 953 -16.51 -9.37 -19.47
CA GLY A 953 -16.57 -8.15 -18.69
C GLY A 953 -17.33 -8.29 -17.36
N LYS A 954 -17.61 -9.51 -16.89
CA LYS A 954 -18.36 -9.78 -15.64
C LYS A 954 -17.49 -9.82 -14.40
N TYR A 955 -16.20 -10.16 -14.54
CA TYR A 955 -15.25 -10.29 -13.44
C TYR A 955 -13.89 -9.67 -13.80
N TYR A 956 -13.14 -9.25 -12.78
CA TYR A 956 -11.78 -8.77 -12.95
C TYR A 956 -10.85 -9.28 -11.85
N LEU A 957 -9.58 -9.44 -12.21
CA LEU A 957 -8.46 -9.70 -11.31
C LEU A 957 -7.76 -8.37 -11.06
N ASP A 958 -7.63 -8.00 -9.80
CA ASP A 958 -7.00 -6.76 -9.37
C ASP A 958 -5.74 -7.05 -8.55
N SER A 959 -4.66 -6.35 -8.89
CA SER A 959 -3.38 -6.37 -8.19
C SER A 959 -3.21 -5.01 -7.51
N PHE A 960 -3.66 -4.91 -6.26
CA PHE A 960 -3.70 -3.66 -5.51
C PHE A 960 -2.51 -3.55 -4.55
N SER A 961 -1.92 -2.35 -4.45
CA SER A 961 -0.97 -2.00 -3.39
C SER A 961 -1.06 -0.51 -3.03
N ALA A 962 -0.62 -0.16 -1.84
CA ALA A 962 -0.43 1.23 -1.38
C ALA A 962 0.94 1.36 -0.69
N PHE A 963 1.40 2.57 -0.39
CA PHE A 963 2.73 2.80 0.21
C PHE A 963 2.95 2.07 1.55
N ASP A 964 1.87 1.77 2.28
CA ASP A 964 1.81 1.04 3.55
C ASP A 964 1.33 -0.42 3.41
N ARG A 965 0.85 -0.83 2.22
CA ARG A 965 0.20 -2.13 1.97
C ARG A 965 0.84 -2.87 0.79
N PRO A 966 1.60 -3.96 1.02
CA PRO A 966 2.16 -4.78 -0.04
C PRO A 966 1.09 -5.40 -0.95
N MET A 967 1.52 -5.78 -2.15
CA MET A 967 0.62 -6.14 -3.24
C MET A 967 -0.24 -7.37 -2.94
N LYS A 968 -1.56 -7.17 -2.89
CA LYS A 968 -2.59 -8.21 -2.79
C LYS A 968 -3.22 -8.42 -4.17
N THR A 969 -3.53 -9.66 -4.52
CA THR A 969 -4.25 -10.01 -5.76
C THR A 969 -5.60 -10.61 -5.43
N SER A 970 -6.70 -10.06 -5.96
CA SER A 970 -8.07 -10.54 -5.70
C SER A 970 -8.94 -10.59 -6.95
N VAL A 971 -9.96 -11.46 -6.96
CA VAL A 971 -11.04 -11.51 -7.94
C VAL A 971 -12.20 -10.65 -7.45
N HIS A 972 -12.77 -9.87 -8.35
CA HIS A 972 -13.94 -9.02 -8.12
C HIS A 972 -14.97 -9.21 -9.24
N SER A 973 -16.24 -8.87 -8.98
CA SER A 973 -17.23 -8.64 -10.05
C SER A 973 -17.11 -7.24 -10.65
N HIS A 974 -17.71 -7.04 -11.81
CA HIS A 974 -17.64 -5.82 -12.64
C HIS A 974 -18.12 -4.51 -11.96
N ASP A 975 -18.68 -4.58 -10.76
CA ASP A 975 -19.25 -3.49 -9.97
C ASP A 975 -18.42 -3.18 -8.70
N GLY A 976 -17.24 -3.81 -8.55
CA GLY A 976 -16.30 -3.54 -7.47
C GLY A 976 -16.26 -4.61 -6.39
N GLN A 977 -17.30 -5.44 -6.32
CA GLN A 977 -17.50 -6.41 -5.24
C GLN A 977 -16.33 -7.41 -5.18
N ARG A 978 -15.55 -7.41 -4.08
CA ARG A 978 -14.48 -8.41 -3.89
C ARG A 978 -15.10 -9.78 -3.63
N LEU A 979 -14.77 -10.74 -4.49
CA LEU A 979 -15.27 -12.12 -4.41
C LEU A 979 -14.30 -13.04 -3.68
N ARG A 980 -12.98 -12.86 -3.89
CA ARG A 980 -11.95 -13.78 -3.38
C ARG A 980 -10.54 -13.19 -3.41
N ILE A 981 -9.67 -13.54 -2.46
CA ILE A 981 -8.22 -13.29 -2.54
C ILE A 981 -7.55 -14.47 -3.28
N VAL A 982 -6.64 -14.17 -4.21
CA VAL A 982 -5.91 -15.16 -5.03
C VAL A 982 -4.45 -15.28 -4.59
N ASP A 983 -3.82 -14.16 -4.29
CA ASP A 983 -2.43 -14.10 -3.83
C ASP A 983 -2.27 -12.98 -2.81
N ALA A 984 -1.52 -13.26 -1.75
CA ALA A 984 -1.27 -12.31 -0.66
C ALA A 984 0.21 -12.33 -0.26
N PRO A 985 0.76 -11.21 0.23
CA PRO A 985 2.14 -11.11 0.67
C PRO A 985 2.51 -12.15 1.73
N THR A 986 3.70 -12.74 1.54
CA THR A 986 4.11 -13.97 2.24
C THR A 986 5.18 -13.74 3.31
N SER A 987 5.70 -12.52 3.35
CA SER A 987 6.57 -11.97 4.38
C SER A 987 5.91 -10.72 4.93
N ASP A 988 5.82 -10.65 6.25
CA ASP A 988 5.24 -9.55 7.01
C ASP A 988 6.33 -8.66 7.66
N ARG A 989 7.60 -8.95 7.34
CA ARG A 989 8.80 -8.32 7.95
C ARG A 989 8.75 -6.80 7.92
N TYR A 990 8.26 -6.20 6.83
CA TYR A 990 8.19 -4.75 6.66
C TYR A 990 7.44 -4.02 7.79
N GLU A 991 6.40 -4.62 8.38
CA GLU A 991 5.64 -3.96 9.47
C GLU A 991 6.38 -3.99 10.82
N SER A 992 7.43 -4.81 10.94
CA SER A 992 8.27 -4.95 12.13
C SER A 992 9.63 -4.26 12.01
N LEU A 993 10.01 -3.78 10.82
CA LEU A 993 11.29 -3.07 10.66
C LEU A 993 11.26 -1.70 11.31
N ASP A 994 12.46 -1.22 11.67
CA ASP A 994 12.68 0.15 12.09
C ASP A 994 12.68 1.13 10.91
N ILE A 995 11.50 1.32 10.29
CA ILE A 995 11.28 2.20 9.13
C ILE A 995 10.02 3.04 9.28
N ARG A 996 9.98 4.16 8.54
CA ARG A 996 8.77 4.98 8.35
C ARG A 996 8.16 4.71 6.96
N PRO A 997 6.83 4.61 6.82
CA PRO A 997 6.19 4.66 5.50
C PRO A 997 6.53 5.98 4.76
N PRO A 998 6.51 6.00 3.42
CA PRO A 998 6.75 7.23 2.65
C PRO A 998 5.70 8.30 2.94
N MET A 999 6.15 9.54 3.09
CA MET A 999 5.27 10.71 3.18
C MET A 999 5.04 11.27 1.77
N LEU A 1000 3.80 11.18 1.28
CA LEU A 1000 3.39 11.75 -0.01
C LEU A 1000 2.83 13.16 0.17
N PHE A 1001 3.30 14.12 -0.64
CA PHE A 1001 2.89 15.52 -0.60
C PHE A 1001 3.19 16.22 -1.94
N THR A 1002 2.92 17.53 -2.02
CA THR A 1002 3.25 18.35 -3.20
C THR A 1002 4.21 19.48 -2.86
N ILE A 1003 5.10 19.80 -3.81
CA ILE A 1003 5.97 20.98 -3.77
C ILE A 1003 5.49 21.95 -4.85
N ARG A 1004 5.18 23.19 -4.46
CA ARG A 1004 4.73 24.22 -5.39
C ARG A 1004 5.93 24.93 -6.04
N ALA A 1005 6.12 24.71 -7.35
CA ALA A 1005 7.12 25.35 -8.17
C ALA A 1005 6.86 26.86 -8.37
N ARG A 1006 7.87 27.59 -8.85
CA ARG A 1006 7.88 29.05 -9.01
C ARG A 1006 6.85 29.58 -10.02
N ASP A 1007 6.41 28.74 -10.96
CA ASP A 1007 5.35 29.03 -11.94
C ASP A 1007 3.96 28.59 -11.45
N GLY A 1008 3.86 28.02 -10.24
CA GLY A 1008 2.63 27.55 -9.61
C GLY A 1008 2.35 26.06 -9.77
N LEU A 1009 3.20 25.32 -10.48
CA LEU A 1009 3.04 23.89 -10.75
C LEU A 1009 3.24 23.02 -9.48
N GLU A 1010 2.33 22.09 -9.18
CA GLU A 1010 2.39 21.26 -7.96
C GLU A 1010 3.13 19.93 -8.17
N LEU A 1011 4.46 19.96 -8.09
CA LEU A 1011 5.31 18.78 -8.24
C LEU A 1011 4.94 17.71 -7.21
N GLN A 1012 4.78 16.45 -7.64
CA GLN A 1012 4.46 15.36 -6.72
C GLN A 1012 5.74 14.91 -6.02
N ALA A 1013 5.70 14.74 -4.69
CA ALA A 1013 6.88 14.42 -3.89
C ALA A 1013 6.65 13.26 -2.93
N GLU A 1014 7.72 12.50 -2.67
CA GLU A 1014 7.79 11.42 -1.70
C GLU A 1014 9.01 11.65 -0.79
N LEU A 1015 8.81 11.70 0.53
CA LEU A 1015 9.88 11.86 1.52
C LEU A 1015 9.97 10.63 2.43
N LEU A 1016 11.19 10.13 2.59
CA LEU A 1016 11.58 9.10 3.53
C LEU A 1016 12.49 9.72 4.60
N LEU A 1017 12.16 9.44 5.87
CA LEU A 1017 12.88 9.90 7.05
C LEU A 1017 13.20 8.68 7.94
N PRO A 1018 14.24 8.76 8.80
CA PRO A 1018 14.43 7.79 9.87
C PRO A 1018 13.17 7.72 10.76
N ARG A 1019 12.82 6.53 11.25
CA ARG A 1019 11.53 6.27 11.93
C ARG A 1019 11.23 7.24 13.09
N ASP A 1020 12.19 7.37 13.99
CA ASP A 1020 12.08 8.19 15.21
C ASP A 1020 12.49 9.65 14.98
N TYR A 1021 12.72 10.06 13.74
CA TYR A 1021 13.09 11.43 13.42
C TYR A 1021 11.85 12.32 13.28
N ASN A 1022 11.60 13.17 14.28
CA ASN A 1022 10.61 14.24 14.16
C ASN A 1022 11.22 15.48 13.46
N PRO A 1023 10.78 15.84 12.24
CA PRO A 1023 11.31 16.99 11.50
C PRO A 1023 10.96 18.37 12.11
N GLN A 1024 10.01 18.43 13.05
CA GLN A 1024 9.60 19.68 13.71
C GLN A 1024 10.37 19.94 15.02
N GLU A 1025 10.82 18.88 15.69
CA GLU A 1025 11.48 18.97 17.01
C GLU A 1025 13.00 18.79 16.96
N SER A 1026 13.53 18.10 15.96
CA SER A 1026 14.94 17.70 15.96
C SER A 1026 15.88 18.87 15.61
N GLU A 1027 16.75 19.25 16.55
CA GLU A 1027 17.88 20.17 16.30
C GLU A 1027 18.90 19.58 15.30
N LYS A 1028 18.97 18.25 15.18
CA LYS A 1028 19.89 17.56 14.28
C LYS A 1028 19.40 17.64 12.84
N ARG A 1029 20.11 18.37 11.98
CA ARG A 1029 19.87 18.43 10.53
C ARG A 1029 20.37 17.19 9.81
N LEU A 1030 19.53 16.63 8.94
CA LEU A 1030 19.85 15.45 8.13
C LEU A 1030 20.47 15.86 6.79
N PRO A 1031 21.50 15.13 6.31
CA PRO A 1031 21.87 15.16 4.91
C PRO A 1031 20.72 14.59 4.06
N VAL A 1032 20.61 15.04 2.81
CA VAL A 1032 19.51 14.70 1.92
C VAL A 1032 20.02 14.04 0.64
N LEU A 1033 19.39 12.94 0.23
CA LEU A 1033 19.59 12.31 -1.07
C LEU A 1033 18.34 12.51 -1.93
N PHE A 1034 18.48 13.23 -3.04
CA PHE A 1034 17.49 13.23 -4.11
C PHE A 1034 17.64 11.94 -4.94
N TYR A 1035 16.56 11.17 -5.08
CA TYR A 1035 16.43 10.21 -6.17
C TYR A 1035 15.67 10.87 -7.32
N VAL A 1036 16.20 10.73 -8.54
CA VAL A 1036 15.52 11.20 -9.73
C VAL A 1036 15.63 10.20 -10.88
N TYR A 1037 14.50 9.99 -11.57
CA TYR A 1037 14.52 9.55 -12.96
C TYR A 1037 14.36 10.77 -13.86
N GLY A 1038 13.24 11.48 -13.72
CA GLY A 1038 13.03 12.81 -14.31
C GLY A 1038 12.96 12.86 -15.83
N GLY A 1039 12.90 11.70 -16.50
CA GLY A 1039 12.71 11.60 -17.94
C GLY A 1039 11.24 11.60 -18.37
N PRO A 1040 10.97 11.84 -19.66
CA PRO A 1040 9.62 11.92 -20.21
C PRO A 1040 8.75 10.72 -19.83
N GLN A 1041 7.57 11.02 -19.30
CA GLN A 1041 6.46 10.11 -19.03
C GLN A 1041 6.67 8.97 -18.03
N ASN A 1042 7.70 9.05 -17.19
CA ASN A 1042 8.04 7.98 -16.25
C ASN A 1042 8.04 8.50 -14.79
N PRO A 1043 6.85 8.65 -14.17
CA PRO A 1043 6.72 9.13 -12.79
C PRO A 1043 7.29 8.13 -11.79
N THR A 1044 7.93 8.66 -10.75
CA THR A 1044 8.58 7.89 -9.67
C THR A 1044 7.82 7.97 -8.35
N VAL A 1045 6.92 8.94 -8.19
CA VAL A 1045 6.07 9.13 -7.01
C VAL A 1045 4.72 8.47 -7.26
N SER A 1046 4.43 7.41 -6.50
CA SER A 1046 3.17 6.67 -6.59
C SER A 1046 2.71 6.20 -5.21
N ASN A 1047 1.40 6.16 -4.99
CA ASN A 1047 0.84 5.44 -3.85
C ASN A 1047 0.78 3.94 -4.21
N ALA A 1048 1.95 3.30 -4.13
CA ALA A 1048 2.17 1.89 -4.37
C ALA A 1048 3.23 1.38 -3.40
N PHE A 1049 3.23 0.08 -3.14
CA PHE A 1049 4.21 -0.49 -2.21
C PHE A 1049 5.62 -0.49 -2.82
N GLY A 1050 6.61 -0.11 -2.01
CA GLY A 1050 7.96 0.16 -2.47
C GLY A 1050 8.69 -1.05 -3.05
N ASN A 1051 9.32 -0.86 -4.21
CA ASN A 1051 10.10 -1.87 -4.93
C ASN A 1051 11.51 -1.36 -5.29
N GLY A 1052 12.35 -2.22 -5.89
CA GLY A 1052 13.63 -1.82 -6.46
C GLY A 1052 14.58 -1.18 -5.44
N SER A 1053 14.93 0.09 -5.65
CA SER A 1053 15.81 0.86 -4.76
C SER A 1053 15.17 1.30 -3.45
N TYR A 1054 13.85 1.19 -3.29
CA TYR A 1054 13.13 1.64 -2.08
C TYR A 1054 13.74 1.09 -0.78
N TRP A 1055 14.07 -0.20 -0.74
CA TRP A 1055 14.65 -0.82 0.45
C TRP A 1055 16.08 -0.36 0.74
N TRP A 1056 16.83 0.01 -0.30
CA TRP A 1056 18.11 0.69 -0.14
C TRP A 1056 17.94 2.12 0.40
N HIS A 1057 16.89 2.84 -0.04
CA HIS A 1057 16.55 4.15 0.52
C HIS A 1057 16.17 4.07 1.99
N GLN A 1058 15.36 3.09 2.39
CA GLN A 1058 15.04 2.84 3.82
C GLN A 1058 16.29 2.52 4.64
N MET A 1059 17.23 1.74 4.10
CA MET A 1059 18.54 1.48 4.73
C MET A 1059 19.35 2.78 4.93
N LEU A 1060 19.31 3.71 3.97
CA LEU A 1060 19.97 5.02 4.11
C LEU A 1060 19.27 5.88 5.17
N CYS A 1061 17.94 5.79 5.31
CA CYS A 1061 17.19 6.44 6.38
C CYS A 1061 17.55 5.91 7.77
N GLN A 1062 17.70 4.59 7.95
CA GLN A 1062 18.25 4.01 9.19
C GLN A 1062 19.67 4.51 9.50
N GLN A 1063 20.44 4.89 8.47
CA GLN A 1063 21.76 5.51 8.61
C GLN A 1063 21.75 7.04 8.77
N GLY A 1064 20.58 7.64 8.94
CA GLY A 1064 20.41 9.07 9.21
C GLY A 1064 20.49 9.96 7.98
N ILE A 1065 20.10 9.47 6.80
CA ILE A 1065 19.99 10.24 5.55
C ILE A 1065 18.51 10.35 5.16
N ALA A 1066 18.00 11.57 4.95
CA ALA A 1066 16.67 11.75 4.38
C ALA A 1066 16.72 11.45 2.87
N VAL A 1067 15.73 10.74 2.34
CA VAL A 1067 15.65 10.47 0.88
C VAL A 1067 14.37 11.11 0.34
N ILE A 1068 14.49 11.88 -0.73
CA ILE A 1068 13.36 12.55 -1.38
C ILE A 1068 13.29 12.20 -2.87
N LYS A 1069 12.07 11.97 -3.36
CA LYS A 1069 11.74 11.92 -4.79
C LYS A 1069 10.87 13.13 -5.11
N CYS A 1070 11.04 13.71 -6.29
CA CYS A 1070 10.18 14.77 -6.78
C CYS A 1070 9.98 14.59 -8.29
N ASP A 1071 8.74 14.35 -8.70
CA ASP A 1071 8.39 14.19 -10.11
C ASP A 1071 8.26 15.59 -10.76
N ASN A 1072 9.23 15.89 -11.63
CA ASN A 1072 9.26 17.09 -12.46
C ASN A 1072 8.14 17.08 -13.53
N ARG A 1073 7.95 18.19 -14.24
CA ARG A 1073 6.87 18.34 -15.23
C ARG A 1073 6.93 17.36 -16.41
N SER A 1074 8.08 16.73 -16.67
CA SER A 1074 8.21 15.72 -17.73
C SER A 1074 7.54 14.38 -17.37
N SER A 1075 7.23 14.15 -16.10
CA SER A 1075 6.85 12.84 -15.54
C SER A 1075 5.39 12.40 -15.79
N ARG A 1076 4.64 13.05 -16.70
CA ARG A 1076 3.25 12.72 -17.14
C ARG A 1076 2.13 12.65 -16.08
N GLY A 1077 2.41 12.70 -14.77
CA GLY A 1077 1.40 12.54 -13.70
C GLY A 1077 0.18 13.48 -13.78
N ARG A 1078 0.25 14.59 -14.54
CA ARG A 1078 -0.87 15.51 -14.84
C ARG A 1078 -1.10 15.70 -16.35
N GLY A 1079 -0.94 14.64 -17.11
CA GLY A 1079 -1.14 14.65 -18.55
C GLY A 1079 0.11 15.01 -19.35
N ILE A 1080 0.03 14.82 -20.66
CA ILE A 1080 1.15 15.01 -21.57
C ILE A 1080 1.41 16.50 -21.87
N ALA A 1081 0.41 17.38 -21.68
CA ALA A 1081 0.54 18.82 -21.93
C ALA A 1081 1.72 19.45 -21.18
N ASP A 1082 1.85 19.16 -19.88
CA ASP A 1082 2.96 19.59 -19.02
C ASP A 1082 4.31 19.12 -19.60
N THR A 1083 4.35 17.87 -20.08
CA THR A 1083 5.56 17.23 -20.58
C THR A 1083 6.04 17.84 -21.90
N TRP A 1084 5.15 18.27 -22.79
CA TRP A 1084 5.51 18.87 -24.09
C TRP A 1084 6.39 20.12 -23.97
N THR A 1085 6.41 20.77 -22.80
CA THR A 1085 7.24 21.95 -22.54
C THR A 1085 8.76 21.69 -22.60
N ILE A 1086 9.19 20.42 -22.55
CA ILE A 1086 10.60 20.02 -22.66
C ILE A 1086 11.07 19.81 -24.12
N ARG A 1087 10.15 19.92 -25.11
CA ARG A 1087 10.48 19.64 -26.52
C ARG A 1087 11.62 20.53 -26.99
N GLY A 1088 12.69 19.89 -27.48
CA GLY A 1088 13.89 20.53 -27.99
C GLY A 1088 14.91 20.95 -26.91
N ASP A 1089 14.63 20.70 -25.63
CA ASP A 1089 15.25 21.40 -24.50
C ASP A 1089 15.46 20.50 -23.26
N LEU A 1090 15.63 19.19 -23.46
CA LEU A 1090 15.74 18.18 -22.40
C LEU A 1090 16.79 18.54 -21.35
N GLY A 1091 16.43 18.36 -20.08
CA GLY A 1091 17.23 18.69 -18.91
C GLY A 1091 17.08 20.14 -18.42
N ARG A 1092 16.96 21.14 -19.31
CA ARG A 1092 16.97 22.55 -18.90
C ARG A 1092 15.67 22.99 -18.22
N VAL A 1093 14.52 22.48 -18.65
CA VAL A 1093 13.23 22.82 -18.06
C VAL A 1093 13.03 22.06 -16.75
N GLU A 1094 13.35 20.77 -16.78
CA GLU A 1094 13.35 19.82 -15.66
C GLU A 1094 14.24 20.30 -14.51
N MET A 1095 15.40 20.91 -14.82
CA MET A 1095 16.30 21.46 -13.82
C MET A 1095 15.64 22.56 -12.98
N ARG A 1096 14.70 23.35 -13.53
CA ARG A 1096 13.99 24.40 -12.77
C ARG A 1096 13.05 23.80 -11.72
N ASP A 1097 12.39 22.69 -12.05
CA ASP A 1097 11.54 21.95 -11.11
C ASP A 1097 12.40 21.33 -9.99
N LEU A 1098 13.59 20.82 -10.34
CA LEU A 1098 14.56 20.31 -9.36
C LEU A 1098 15.14 21.43 -8.47
N GLU A 1099 15.45 22.60 -9.01
CA GLU A 1099 15.85 23.79 -8.25
C GLU A 1099 14.78 24.16 -7.21
N ASP A 1100 13.51 24.21 -7.61
CA ASP A 1100 12.39 24.55 -6.72
C ASP A 1100 12.18 23.48 -5.63
N ALA A 1101 12.35 22.20 -5.97
CA ALA A 1101 12.32 21.11 -5.00
C ALA A 1101 13.49 21.18 -3.99
N VAL A 1102 14.69 21.52 -4.45
CA VAL A 1102 15.85 21.72 -3.57
C VAL A 1102 15.68 22.96 -2.69
N GLU A 1103 15.13 24.06 -3.21
CA GLU A 1103 14.88 25.26 -2.40
C GLU A 1103 13.80 24.99 -1.33
N TRP A 1104 12.75 24.23 -1.68
CA TRP A 1104 11.79 23.75 -0.69
C TRP A 1104 12.48 22.93 0.42
N VAL A 1105 13.37 21.99 0.06
CA VAL A 1105 14.17 21.23 1.04
C VAL A 1105 15.04 22.15 1.89
N LYS A 1106 15.75 23.12 1.31
CA LYS A 1106 16.60 24.08 2.02
C LYS A 1106 15.83 24.98 3.00
N SER A 1107 14.56 25.24 2.72
CA SER A 1107 13.67 25.98 3.63
C SER A 1107 13.23 25.17 4.85
N GLN A 1108 13.40 23.84 4.84
CA GLN A 1108 13.03 22.99 5.96
C GLN A 1108 14.05 23.06 7.11
N THR A 1109 13.56 23.15 8.34
CA THR A 1109 14.37 23.16 9.57
C THR A 1109 15.23 21.91 9.76
N TRP A 1110 14.72 20.76 9.29
CA TRP A 1110 15.35 19.44 9.41
C TRP A 1110 16.44 19.15 8.38
N ALA A 1111 16.51 19.89 7.27
CA ALA A 1111 17.45 19.60 6.20
C ALA A 1111 18.80 20.29 6.41
N ASP A 1112 19.88 19.62 6.05
CA ASP A 1112 21.21 20.24 5.94
C ASP A 1112 21.43 20.78 4.51
N PRO A 1113 21.38 22.11 4.30
CA PRO A 1113 21.51 22.71 2.97
C PRO A 1113 22.91 22.57 2.37
N SER A 1114 23.91 22.13 3.16
CA SER A 1114 25.29 21.90 2.71
C SER A 1114 25.58 20.45 2.30
N ARG A 1115 24.70 19.51 2.67
CA ARG A 1115 24.87 18.06 2.45
C ARG A 1115 23.68 17.49 1.69
N ILE A 1116 23.47 17.99 0.47
CA ILE A 1116 22.48 17.49 -0.48
C ILE A 1116 23.22 16.74 -1.59
N ALA A 1117 22.86 15.48 -1.84
CA ALA A 1117 23.33 14.68 -2.96
C ALA A 1117 22.17 14.27 -3.89
N ILE A 1118 22.51 13.77 -5.07
CA ILE A 1118 21.55 13.33 -6.09
C ILE A 1118 21.98 12.01 -6.72
N TRP A 1119 21.03 11.16 -7.10
CA TRP A 1119 21.33 9.97 -7.90
C TRP A 1119 20.20 9.57 -8.84
N GLY A 1120 20.58 8.90 -9.94
CA GLY A 1120 19.65 8.33 -10.90
C GLY A 1120 20.33 7.35 -11.87
N TRP A 1121 19.52 6.65 -12.66
CA TRP A 1121 19.97 5.67 -13.65
C TRP A 1121 19.35 5.96 -15.03
N SER A 1122 20.06 5.67 -16.13
CA SER A 1122 19.62 5.96 -17.50
C SER A 1122 19.36 7.46 -17.70
N TYR A 1123 18.13 7.89 -18.03
CA TYR A 1123 17.77 9.32 -18.00
C TYR A 1123 18.04 9.97 -16.63
N GLY A 1124 17.82 9.26 -15.53
CA GLY A 1124 18.19 9.76 -14.20
C GLY A 1124 19.70 9.95 -14.02
N GLY A 1125 20.51 9.15 -14.72
CA GLY A 1125 21.96 9.31 -14.79
C GLY A 1125 22.37 10.52 -15.64
N TYR A 1126 21.71 10.73 -16.77
CA TYR A 1126 21.82 11.97 -17.56
C TYR A 1126 21.49 13.18 -16.70
N PHE A 1127 20.31 13.20 -16.08
CA PHE A 1127 19.82 14.35 -15.33
C PHE A 1127 20.62 14.61 -14.06
N THR A 1128 21.16 13.55 -13.41
CA THR A 1128 22.19 13.70 -12.36
C THR A 1128 23.45 14.38 -12.91
N SER A 1129 23.98 13.91 -14.04
CA SER A 1129 25.19 14.49 -14.67
C SER A 1129 24.96 15.95 -15.10
N TYR A 1130 23.76 16.25 -15.60
CA TYR A 1130 23.30 17.57 -16.01
C TYR A 1130 23.23 18.50 -14.79
N ALA A 1131 22.52 18.10 -13.73
CA ALA A 1131 22.42 18.88 -12.50
C ALA A 1131 23.80 19.18 -11.87
N MET A 1132 24.72 18.22 -11.90
CA MET A 1132 26.08 18.37 -11.38
C MET A 1132 26.97 19.31 -12.24
N THR A 1133 26.65 19.53 -13.52
CA THR A 1133 27.40 20.40 -14.45
C THR A 1133 26.70 21.74 -14.77
N HIS A 1134 25.41 21.86 -14.45
CA HIS A 1134 24.58 23.04 -14.73
C HIS A 1134 24.07 23.73 -13.46
N SER A 1135 24.43 23.22 -12.28
CA SER A 1135 24.04 23.77 -10.98
C SER A 1135 25.16 23.64 -9.96
N GLN A 1136 24.98 24.29 -8.80
CA GLN A 1136 25.88 24.23 -7.63
C GLN A 1136 25.15 23.70 -6.39
N LEU A 1137 23.98 23.08 -6.58
CA LEU A 1137 23.07 22.69 -5.50
C LEU A 1137 23.49 21.41 -4.75
N PHE A 1138 24.36 20.59 -5.35
CA PHE A 1138 24.66 19.24 -4.87
C PHE A 1138 26.14 19.09 -4.50
N CYS A 1139 26.42 18.48 -3.34
CA CYS A 1139 27.77 18.16 -2.91
C CYS A 1139 28.30 16.86 -3.52
N ALA A 1140 27.41 15.95 -3.92
CA ALA A 1140 27.75 14.69 -4.56
C ALA A 1140 26.65 14.16 -5.50
N GLY A 1141 27.04 13.40 -6.52
CA GLY A 1141 26.16 12.83 -7.52
C GLY A 1141 26.55 11.39 -7.89
N ILE A 1142 25.56 10.50 -8.09
CA ILE A 1142 25.79 9.16 -8.66
C ILE A 1142 24.99 9.02 -9.97
N ALA A 1143 25.71 8.92 -11.08
CA ALA A 1143 25.14 8.79 -12.42
C ALA A 1143 25.33 7.36 -12.95
N GLY A 1144 24.26 6.56 -12.96
CA GLY A 1144 24.25 5.21 -13.52
C GLY A 1144 23.80 5.18 -14.98
N ALA A 1145 24.56 4.50 -15.84
CA ALA A 1145 24.36 4.41 -17.30
C ALA A 1145 23.89 5.73 -17.94
N PRO A 1146 24.59 6.87 -17.74
CA PRO A 1146 24.10 8.16 -18.19
C PRO A 1146 24.19 8.30 -19.71
N VAL A 1147 23.11 8.77 -20.35
CA VAL A 1147 23.26 9.52 -21.61
C VAL A 1147 24.05 10.78 -21.27
N THR A 1148 25.03 11.14 -22.09
CA THR A 1148 25.86 12.33 -21.86
C THR A 1148 25.77 13.34 -23.01
N ASP A 1149 25.36 12.86 -24.18
CA ASP A 1149 25.08 13.68 -25.34
C ASP A 1149 23.98 13.00 -26.16
N TRP A 1150 22.89 13.71 -26.43
CA TRP A 1150 21.73 13.16 -27.15
C TRP A 1150 22.08 12.68 -28.57
N ARG A 1151 23.17 13.16 -29.17
CA ARG A 1151 23.70 12.63 -30.45
C ARG A 1151 24.27 11.21 -30.35
N ASN A 1152 24.44 10.65 -29.15
CA ASN A 1152 24.89 9.27 -28.96
C ASN A 1152 23.77 8.26 -28.74
N TYR A 1153 22.55 8.72 -28.48
CA TYR A 1153 21.38 7.88 -28.22
C TYR A 1153 20.55 7.71 -29.50
N ASP A 1154 19.58 6.81 -29.50
CA ASP A 1154 18.90 6.38 -30.72
C ASP A 1154 18.00 7.49 -31.32
N ALA A 1155 17.73 7.38 -32.62
CA ALA A 1155 16.93 8.36 -33.35
C ALA A 1155 15.44 8.40 -32.96
N ILE A 1156 14.79 7.26 -32.64
CA ILE A 1156 13.35 7.23 -32.40
C ILE A 1156 13.01 7.85 -31.03
N TYR A 1157 13.77 7.52 -29.98
CA TYR A 1157 13.63 8.18 -28.68
C TYR A 1157 14.01 9.65 -28.81
N THR A 1158 15.22 9.93 -29.28
CA THR A 1158 15.80 11.27 -29.14
C THR A 1158 15.05 12.29 -29.97
N GLU A 1159 14.70 11.98 -31.22
CA GLU A 1159 14.06 12.94 -32.11
C GLU A 1159 12.56 13.16 -31.79
N ARG A 1160 11.92 12.24 -31.04
CA ARG A 1160 10.58 12.45 -30.45
C ARG A 1160 10.57 13.65 -29.48
N TYR A 1161 11.65 13.81 -28.72
CA TYR A 1161 11.77 14.82 -27.67
C TYR A 1161 12.64 16.03 -28.06
N MET A 1162 13.64 15.85 -28.93
CA MET A 1162 14.64 16.87 -29.28
C MET A 1162 14.55 17.37 -30.73
N ASP A 1163 13.62 16.85 -31.55
CA ASP A 1163 13.61 17.01 -33.01
C ASP A 1163 14.92 16.51 -33.66
N LEU A 1164 15.09 16.66 -34.99
CA LEU A 1164 16.33 16.26 -35.64
C LEU A 1164 17.50 17.18 -35.23
N PRO A 1165 18.74 16.67 -35.08
CA PRO A 1165 19.92 17.48 -34.77
C PRO A 1165 20.15 18.64 -35.75
N GLN A 1166 19.81 18.44 -37.03
CA GLN A 1166 19.95 19.46 -38.08
C GLN A 1166 18.92 20.61 -37.94
N SER A 1167 17.79 20.37 -37.28
CA SER A 1167 16.75 21.37 -37.00
C SER A 1167 16.86 21.99 -35.60
N ASN A 1168 17.51 21.31 -34.65
CA ASN A 1168 17.63 21.75 -33.25
C ASN A 1168 19.09 21.71 -32.73
N GLU A 1169 20.06 22.12 -33.55
CA GLU A 1169 21.48 22.06 -33.19
C GLU A 1169 21.77 22.68 -31.81
N LYS A 1170 21.14 23.83 -31.50
CA LYS A 1170 21.27 24.51 -30.21
C LYS A 1170 20.79 23.64 -29.04
N GLY A 1171 19.63 23.00 -29.15
CA GLY A 1171 19.09 22.15 -28.09
C GLY A 1171 20.03 20.98 -27.78
N TYR A 1172 20.54 20.29 -28.80
CA TYR A 1172 21.53 19.22 -28.63
C TYR A 1172 22.87 19.69 -28.04
N GLN A 1173 23.27 20.95 -28.29
CA GLN A 1173 24.48 21.55 -27.70
C GLN A 1173 24.28 21.93 -26.21
N GLU A 1174 23.14 22.56 -25.87
CA GLU A 1174 22.81 23.02 -24.51
C GLU A 1174 22.43 21.88 -23.55
N SER A 1175 21.97 20.75 -24.09
CA SER A 1175 21.66 19.53 -23.32
C SER A 1175 22.83 18.54 -23.21
N SER A 1176 24.00 18.82 -23.80
CA SER A 1176 25.17 17.95 -23.67
C SER A 1176 25.91 18.21 -22.37
N VAL A 1177 26.12 17.19 -21.53
CA VAL A 1177 26.97 17.33 -20.33
C VAL A 1177 28.46 17.27 -20.69
N VAL A 1178 28.79 16.75 -21.88
CA VAL A 1178 30.17 16.68 -22.40
C VAL A 1178 30.73 18.07 -22.68
N SER A 1179 29.93 18.97 -23.27
CA SER A 1179 30.34 20.37 -23.52
C SER A 1179 30.48 21.19 -22.24
N MET A 1180 29.84 20.75 -21.15
CA MET A 1180 29.75 21.46 -19.86
C MET A 1180 30.57 20.78 -18.76
N ALA A 1181 31.43 19.82 -19.12
CA ALA A 1181 32.25 19.05 -18.18
C ALA A 1181 33.09 19.92 -17.24
N GLY A 1182 33.65 21.04 -17.74
CA GLY A 1182 34.45 21.97 -16.95
C GLY A 1182 33.67 22.69 -15.84
N ASN A 1183 32.34 22.66 -15.87
CA ASN A 1183 31.46 23.22 -14.84
C ASN A 1183 31.04 22.20 -13.77
N LEU A 1184 31.61 21.00 -13.75
CA LEU A 1184 31.30 20.00 -12.72
C LEU A 1184 31.50 20.58 -11.31
N THR A 1185 30.48 20.46 -10.47
CA THR A 1185 30.54 20.78 -9.04
C THR A 1185 30.31 19.55 -8.18
N GLY A 1186 30.76 19.59 -6.93
CA GLY A 1186 30.68 18.44 -6.02
C GLY A 1186 31.56 17.26 -6.44
N SER A 1187 31.26 16.08 -5.91
CA SER A 1187 31.93 14.81 -6.28
C SER A 1187 31.01 13.94 -7.12
N LEU A 1188 31.49 13.40 -8.24
CA LEU A 1188 30.68 12.58 -9.15
C LEU A 1188 31.18 11.12 -9.18
N LEU A 1189 30.26 10.16 -9.05
CA LEU A 1189 30.48 8.74 -9.30
C LEU A 1189 29.71 8.32 -10.55
N ILE A 1190 30.43 7.88 -11.59
CA ILE A 1190 29.85 7.38 -12.85
C ILE A 1190 29.85 5.85 -12.85
N ILE A 1191 28.72 5.22 -13.13
CA ILE A 1191 28.59 3.75 -13.17
C ILE A 1191 28.08 3.33 -14.56
N HIS A 1192 28.66 2.30 -15.17
CA HIS A 1192 28.22 1.81 -16.49
C HIS A 1192 28.42 0.30 -16.65
N GLY A 1193 27.52 -0.37 -17.39
CA GLY A 1193 27.78 -1.71 -17.91
C GLY A 1193 28.73 -1.64 -19.11
N GLU A 1194 29.72 -2.52 -19.19
CA GLU A 1194 30.64 -2.56 -20.36
C GLU A 1194 29.88 -2.92 -21.65
N LYS A 1195 28.82 -3.73 -21.53
CA LYS A 1195 28.05 -4.25 -22.67
C LYS A 1195 26.71 -3.54 -22.85
N ASP A 1196 26.59 -2.29 -22.42
CA ASP A 1196 25.35 -1.53 -22.57
C ASP A 1196 25.07 -1.27 -24.06
N ASP A 1197 24.00 -1.90 -24.53
CA ASP A 1197 23.49 -1.89 -25.91
C ASP A 1197 22.35 -0.88 -26.08
N ASN A 1198 22.07 -0.08 -25.06
CA ASN A 1198 21.02 0.93 -25.05
C ASN A 1198 21.63 2.33 -24.86
N VAL A 1199 22.16 2.60 -23.66
CA VAL A 1199 23.02 3.77 -23.45
C VAL A 1199 24.44 3.33 -23.69
N HIS A 1200 24.95 3.54 -24.90
CA HIS A 1200 26.28 3.05 -25.25
C HIS A 1200 27.38 3.60 -24.33
N PRO A 1201 28.36 2.78 -23.90
CA PRO A 1201 29.52 3.18 -23.09
C PRO A 1201 30.30 4.38 -23.65
N SER A 1202 30.19 4.63 -24.96
CA SER A 1202 30.74 5.83 -25.61
C SER A 1202 30.27 7.14 -24.97
N ASN A 1203 29.07 7.18 -24.36
CA ASN A 1203 28.60 8.32 -23.56
C ASN A 1203 29.57 8.60 -22.40
N THR A 1204 29.72 7.63 -21.50
CA THR A 1204 30.65 7.76 -20.36
C THR A 1204 32.09 7.98 -20.81
N VAL A 1205 32.59 7.32 -21.86
CA VAL A 1205 33.96 7.54 -22.35
C VAL A 1205 34.16 8.98 -22.87
N GLN A 1206 33.21 9.54 -23.62
CA GLN A 1206 33.29 10.92 -24.10
C GLN A 1206 33.26 11.93 -22.95
N PHE A 1207 32.36 11.73 -21.97
CA PHE A 1207 32.25 12.61 -20.80
C PHE A 1207 33.48 12.54 -19.88
N VAL A 1208 33.99 11.33 -19.62
CA VAL A 1208 35.23 11.11 -18.86
C VAL A 1208 36.43 11.81 -19.52
N ASN A 1209 36.56 11.70 -20.84
CA ASN A 1209 37.59 12.42 -21.59
C ASN A 1209 37.44 13.94 -21.46
N ALA A 1210 36.22 14.48 -21.54
CA ALA A 1210 35.98 15.92 -21.35
C ALA A 1210 36.33 16.37 -19.91
N LEU A 1211 35.90 15.63 -18.88
CA LEU A 1211 36.24 15.89 -17.48
C LEU A 1211 37.76 15.91 -17.25
N GLN A 1212 38.48 14.94 -17.83
CA GLN A 1212 39.95 14.88 -17.74
C GLN A 1212 40.64 16.08 -18.41
N ASN A 1213 40.17 16.50 -19.59
CA ASN A 1213 40.72 17.66 -20.30
C ASN A 1213 40.49 18.97 -19.54
N GLU A 1214 39.37 19.08 -18.81
CA GLU A 1214 39.05 20.21 -17.92
C GLU A 1214 39.62 20.04 -16.49
N ASN A 1215 40.47 19.03 -16.26
CA ASN A 1215 41.11 18.71 -14.97
C ASN A 1215 40.12 18.42 -13.81
N GLN A 1216 38.89 18.03 -14.13
CA GLN A 1216 37.84 17.71 -13.17
C GLN A 1216 38.04 16.30 -12.58
N GLN A 1217 37.83 16.17 -11.27
CA GLN A 1217 38.00 14.92 -10.54
C GLN A 1217 36.65 14.17 -10.39
N PHE A 1218 36.67 12.86 -10.62
CA PHE A 1218 35.49 12.00 -10.54
C PHE A 1218 35.91 10.57 -10.16
N GLU A 1219 34.95 9.79 -9.67
CA GLU A 1219 35.06 8.35 -9.50
C GLU A 1219 34.29 7.63 -10.61
N MET A 1220 34.76 6.47 -11.07
CA MET A 1220 34.05 5.67 -12.07
C MET A 1220 34.12 4.18 -11.80
N MET A 1221 33.10 3.45 -12.25
CA MET A 1221 33.03 2.00 -12.17
C MET A 1221 32.39 1.41 -13.43
N PHE A 1222 33.18 0.65 -14.19
CA PHE A 1222 32.65 -0.22 -15.24
C PHE A 1222 32.34 -1.60 -14.67
N TYR A 1223 31.22 -2.17 -15.11
CA TYR A 1223 30.80 -3.54 -14.80
C TYR A 1223 30.90 -4.42 -16.05
N PRO A 1224 31.99 -5.20 -16.20
CA PRO A 1224 32.12 -6.15 -17.29
C PRO A 1224 30.94 -7.13 -17.35
N ARG A 1225 30.61 -7.59 -18.57
CA ARG A 1225 29.49 -8.49 -18.91
C ARG A 1225 28.07 -7.97 -18.66
N ASN A 1226 27.88 -6.80 -18.06
CA ASN A 1226 26.55 -6.23 -17.82
C ASN A 1226 26.15 -5.29 -18.96
N ARG A 1227 24.86 -5.30 -19.32
CA ARG A 1227 24.23 -4.34 -20.23
C ARG A 1227 23.72 -3.12 -19.45
N HIS A 1228 22.62 -2.52 -19.91
CA HIS A 1228 21.99 -1.35 -19.31
C HIS A 1228 21.63 -1.45 -17.81
N GLY A 1229 21.43 -2.68 -17.30
CA GLY A 1229 21.24 -2.95 -15.87
C GLY A 1229 22.32 -3.88 -15.32
N ILE A 1230 22.81 -3.60 -14.11
CA ILE A 1230 23.72 -4.50 -13.39
C ILE A 1230 22.90 -5.63 -12.76
N THR A 1231 22.93 -6.79 -13.42
CA THR A 1231 22.02 -7.93 -13.15
C THR A 1231 22.72 -9.12 -12.50
N VAL A 1232 24.03 -9.28 -12.70
CA VAL A 1232 24.82 -10.33 -12.04
C VAL A 1232 24.79 -10.12 -10.52
N PRO A 1233 24.25 -11.06 -9.71
CA PRO A 1233 23.94 -10.81 -8.29
C PRO A 1233 25.11 -10.30 -7.45
N ALA A 1234 26.30 -10.90 -7.59
CA ALA A 1234 27.50 -10.47 -6.87
C ALA A 1234 27.98 -9.05 -7.26
N GLN A 1235 27.87 -8.69 -8.55
CA GLN A 1235 28.23 -7.35 -9.03
C GLN A 1235 27.17 -6.31 -8.64
N LYS A 1236 25.88 -6.68 -8.58
CA LYS A 1236 24.81 -5.83 -8.05
C LYS A 1236 25.04 -5.52 -6.56
N TYR A 1237 25.37 -6.52 -5.75
CA TYR A 1237 25.75 -6.32 -4.35
C TYR A 1237 26.96 -5.38 -4.21
N HIS A 1238 28.03 -5.61 -4.98
CA HIS A 1238 29.19 -4.71 -5.02
C HIS A 1238 28.81 -3.27 -5.41
N MET A 1239 27.94 -3.09 -6.40
CA MET A 1239 27.48 -1.78 -6.86
C MET A 1239 26.78 -0.99 -5.75
N TYR A 1240 25.80 -1.58 -5.07
CA TYR A 1240 25.11 -0.89 -3.98
C TYR A 1240 26.02 -0.66 -2.76
N GLN A 1241 27.03 -1.53 -2.52
CA GLN A 1241 28.05 -1.28 -1.50
C GLN A 1241 28.93 -0.06 -1.84
N MET A 1242 29.40 0.03 -3.08
CA MET A 1242 30.16 1.18 -3.59
C MET A 1242 29.34 2.47 -3.52
N MET A 1243 28.10 2.45 -4.02
CA MET A 1243 27.19 3.60 -3.97
C MET A 1243 26.93 4.06 -2.53
N THR A 1244 26.71 3.13 -1.61
CA THR A 1244 26.54 3.44 -0.19
C THR A 1244 27.81 4.06 0.40
N ASN A 1245 28.98 3.48 0.14
CA ASN A 1245 30.26 4.00 0.64
C ASN A 1245 30.53 5.43 0.13
N PHE A 1246 30.24 5.69 -1.15
CA PHE A 1246 30.35 7.01 -1.75
C PHE A 1246 29.43 8.03 -1.07
N LEU A 1247 28.15 7.70 -0.87
CA LEU A 1247 27.23 8.57 -0.13
C LEU A 1247 27.70 8.81 1.31
N MET A 1248 28.16 7.78 2.03
CA MET A 1248 28.64 7.96 3.40
C MET A 1248 29.89 8.83 3.49
N LYS A 1249 30.78 8.78 2.49
CA LYS A 1249 31.98 9.63 2.37
C LYS A 1249 31.64 11.12 2.18
N HIS A 1250 30.53 11.43 1.52
CA HIS A 1250 30.17 12.81 1.14
C HIS A 1250 28.99 13.42 1.93
N LEU A 1251 28.20 12.60 2.64
CA LEU A 1251 27.03 13.05 3.41
C LEU A 1251 27.18 12.91 4.94
N ARG A 1252 28.14 12.14 5.46
CA ARG A 1252 28.41 12.10 6.90
C ARG A 1252 29.31 13.28 7.33
N PRO A 1253 29.18 13.76 8.59
CA PRO A 1253 30.03 14.84 9.13
C PRO A 1253 31.51 14.44 9.27
#